data_AF-A0A1V6CRQ5-F1
#
_entry.id   AF-A0A1V6CRQ5-F1
#
_cell.length_a   1.000
_cell.length_b   1.000
_cell.length_c   1.000
_cell.angle_alpha   90.00
_cell.angle_beta   90.00
_cell.angle_gamma   90.00
#
_symmetry.space_group_name_H-M   'P 1'
#
loop_
_entity.id
_entity.type
_entity.pdbx_description
1 polymer ?
#
loop_
_entity_poly.entity_id
_entity_poly.type
_entity_poly.pdbx_seq_one_letter_code
_entity_poly.pdbx_strand_id
1 'polypeptide(L)'
;MLIRRLPLVSWFVAALVVAVSAAHGGTFSAGLFNNDADCGIQQSVLYTHTVDTAGTNGSGFRSVNNVQFERGLPPTGGNTSGSNWSITGANSGWSGSAGNVSGNVAALISDFWYNGNPQTTTLTGLVPGQQYTATWYNRGFGSPGTRLVTVTTDDGVGGPTIDTLSFDQNFSGDGNGNVLRYTYTAPASGQLRVSFAPQGAGTFHQYAFSNEVAPASDALLTESFNSSSNVNPMSNANPQAASRQTGPLAGVGWTVGGNAQIGNGGFETIDPPTRHPGVLLMASNGWTGLIHNFNQSESAGGMSVEFDVDPKWTGYVDGDLSHWTSVSVGASRFQDGWIARGGEHFGLLLRGNGDFQAFDGGAGVGADSAGAGTLAGKLQHVELRMSDPTDGNPFDGVGQTTIDAYINGSATPFYSFTKTGGGYTNNFINFQSDSYGQVDNLKIRSAGTVVPSGFSSAAMNGDADSGITPDKAFTHALNFNATGNRTVSGAVFTGTGANVDNPSTNNYSTANLTNNYANHNPPVSGEVKQLLTDFLYNGESPETITLNNLRPGQKYVTTFYGTSFGTVGTRPVHITTSQGDQIAFDQNFTGGTNGNQLRYEYTAQSTSMTFTINPLTANSMHQYALSNEIVGYRALLTDNFYGPNNPNTYDLNFNLAARQGGALVASGGPISYTPVGNQQVGNATGGIDGGNYLLSAFNGTSAIDHNFNQADSQGGLLIAFDMAPNSVANGDTSVWTAISLGLSGANRNAFINTSPEHFGILFRSNGGLQAFDGSAVVSGTGDAWTATGLPVTNQLHHIELLLNDPTDGNPFDGVGQTDILVYADGLEVFSYSKAGGYTDNFINFSSTHIGAVDNLLIAQAVPEPVSLALLGLGIGGLSGYLRRRRTR
;
A
#
# COMPACT_ATOMS: atom_id res chain seq x y z
N MET A 1 -0.72 -51.81 -46.18
CA MET A 1 0.66 -51.31 -45.95
C MET A 1 0.54 -49.82 -45.67
N LEU A 2 0.42 -49.45 -44.38
CA LEU A 2 -0.06 -48.16 -43.89
C LEU A 2 1.09 -47.52 -43.10
N ILE A 3 1.76 -46.50 -43.64
CA ILE A 3 2.84 -45.79 -42.94
C ILE A 3 2.26 -44.47 -42.44
N ARG A 4 2.01 -44.40 -41.12
CA ARG A 4 1.61 -43.21 -40.38
C ARG A 4 2.83 -42.31 -40.13
N ARG A 5 2.65 -41.02 -40.37
CA ARG A 5 3.57 -39.93 -40.02
C ARG A 5 3.56 -39.73 -38.49
N LEU A 6 4.74 -39.66 -37.88
CA LEU A 6 4.96 -39.17 -36.51
C LEU A 6 5.48 -37.71 -36.58
N PRO A 7 5.02 -36.79 -35.73
CA PRO A 7 5.59 -35.44 -35.64
C PRO A 7 6.86 -35.44 -34.77
N LEU A 8 7.86 -34.67 -35.22
CA LEU A 8 9.07 -34.34 -34.48
C LEU A 8 8.72 -33.53 -33.22
N VAL A 9 9.10 -34.06 -32.06
CA VAL A 9 9.11 -33.34 -30.78
C VAL A 9 10.42 -32.53 -30.71
N SER A 10 10.29 -31.21 -30.58
CA SER A 10 11.41 -30.28 -30.38
C SER A 10 11.93 -30.43 -28.95
N TRP A 11 13.22 -30.70 -28.81
CA TRP A 11 13.92 -30.76 -27.53
C TRP A 11 14.25 -29.33 -27.06
N PHE A 12 13.76 -28.94 -25.88
CA PHE A 12 14.28 -27.77 -25.16
C PHE A 12 15.62 -28.17 -24.51
N VAL A 13 16.70 -27.53 -24.93
CA VAL A 13 17.98 -27.58 -24.22
C VAL A 13 17.93 -26.47 -23.17
N ALA A 14 17.84 -26.84 -21.90
CA ALA A 14 18.09 -25.92 -20.79
C ALA A 14 19.60 -25.60 -20.77
N ALA A 15 19.95 -24.32 -20.89
CA ALA A 15 21.33 -23.88 -20.74
C ALA A 15 21.74 -24.00 -19.27
N LEU A 16 22.72 -24.88 -19.00
CA LEU A 16 23.36 -25.05 -17.71
C LEU A 16 24.29 -23.84 -17.46
N VAL A 17 23.93 -22.98 -16.52
CA VAL A 17 24.80 -21.92 -16.00
C VAL A 17 25.63 -22.52 -14.85
N VAL A 18 26.93 -22.70 -15.06
CA VAL A 18 27.88 -23.03 -13.99
C VAL A 18 28.46 -21.73 -13.46
N ALA A 19 28.00 -21.28 -12.30
CA ALA A 19 28.61 -20.17 -11.57
C ALA A 19 29.58 -20.73 -10.51
N VAL A 20 30.83 -20.27 -10.54
CA VAL A 20 31.81 -20.50 -9.47
C VAL A 20 31.70 -19.28 -8.55
N SER A 21 31.11 -19.42 -7.35
CA SER A 21 30.71 -18.28 -6.52
C SER A 21 31.78 -17.88 -5.49
N ALA A 22 32.17 -16.60 -5.51
CA ALA A 22 32.67 -15.87 -4.35
C ALA A 22 31.46 -15.27 -3.58
N ALA A 23 31.67 -14.75 -2.36
CA ALA A 23 30.61 -14.11 -1.56
C ALA A 23 30.11 -12.83 -2.27
N HIS A 24 28.81 -12.74 -2.53
CA HIS A 24 28.20 -11.66 -3.33
C HIS A 24 27.38 -10.67 -2.46
N GLY A 25 27.34 -9.39 -2.87
CA GLY A 25 26.59 -8.27 -2.25
C GLY A 25 25.12 -8.13 -2.68
N GLY A 26 24.72 -8.75 -3.80
CA GLY A 26 23.35 -8.78 -4.30
C GLY A 26 22.97 -10.02 -5.12
N THR A 27 21.74 -10.05 -5.64
CA THR A 27 21.18 -11.17 -6.40
C THR A 27 20.75 -10.75 -7.81
N PHE A 28 21.23 -11.45 -8.83
CA PHE A 28 20.77 -11.28 -10.21
C PHE A 28 19.58 -12.19 -10.53
N SER A 29 18.66 -11.69 -11.35
CA SER A 29 17.64 -12.50 -12.03
C SER A 29 17.37 -12.00 -13.45
N ALA A 30 16.82 -12.84 -14.31
CA ALA A 30 16.45 -12.47 -15.67
C ALA A 30 15.08 -13.05 -16.03
N GLY A 31 14.35 -12.38 -16.94
CA GLY A 31 13.01 -12.79 -17.33
C GLY A 31 12.59 -12.26 -18.70
N LEU A 32 11.47 -12.73 -19.19
CA LEU A 32 10.86 -12.29 -20.46
C LEU A 32 9.73 -11.30 -20.19
N PHE A 33 9.43 -10.44 -21.17
CA PHE A 33 8.21 -9.63 -21.19
C PHE A 33 7.76 -9.39 -22.64
N ASN A 34 6.47 -9.09 -22.82
CA ASN A 34 5.84 -8.94 -24.13
C ASN A 34 5.14 -7.59 -24.32
N ASN A 35 4.71 -6.94 -23.23
CA ASN A 35 3.95 -5.70 -23.26
C ASN A 35 3.99 -4.94 -21.92
N ASP A 36 3.22 -3.86 -21.81
CA ASP A 36 3.16 -3.01 -20.62
C ASP A 36 2.68 -3.79 -19.37
N ALA A 37 1.80 -4.78 -19.50
CA ALA A 37 1.23 -5.49 -18.37
C ALA A 37 2.20 -6.47 -17.69
N ASP A 38 3.17 -7.02 -18.44
CA ASP A 38 4.11 -8.02 -17.95
C ASP A 38 5.57 -7.52 -17.86
N CYS A 39 5.83 -6.27 -18.24
CA CYS A 39 7.17 -5.66 -18.14
C CYS A 39 7.62 -5.38 -16.69
N GLY A 40 6.69 -5.37 -15.73
CA GLY A 40 6.96 -5.12 -14.32
C GLY A 40 7.10 -3.64 -13.93
N ILE A 41 6.80 -2.70 -14.84
CA ILE A 41 6.69 -1.27 -14.52
C ILE A 41 5.31 -1.02 -13.91
N GLN A 42 5.21 -0.44 -12.70
CA GLN A 42 3.94 -0.23 -12.01
C GLN A 42 3.92 1.11 -11.28
N GLN A 43 2.78 1.80 -11.28
CA GLN A 43 2.64 3.11 -10.62
C GLN A 43 2.75 3.04 -9.08
N SER A 44 2.48 1.87 -8.49
CA SER A 44 2.55 1.62 -7.05
C SER A 44 3.99 1.47 -6.51
N VAL A 45 5.00 1.45 -7.38
CA VAL A 45 6.39 1.23 -7.02
C VAL A 45 7.13 2.56 -6.83
N LEU A 46 7.92 2.66 -5.76
CA LEU A 46 8.78 3.83 -5.51
C LEU A 46 10.09 3.72 -6.30
N TYR A 47 10.12 4.37 -7.45
CA TYR A 47 11.33 4.48 -8.26
C TYR A 47 12.24 5.62 -7.76
N THR A 48 13.52 5.31 -7.64
CA THR A 48 14.59 6.32 -7.48
C THR A 48 15.18 6.75 -8.80
N HIS A 49 15.11 5.88 -9.82
CA HIS A 49 15.60 6.14 -11.17
C HIS A 49 14.64 5.49 -12.18
N THR A 50 14.29 6.22 -13.23
CA THR A 50 13.56 5.72 -14.40
C THR A 50 14.17 6.38 -15.63
N VAL A 51 14.81 5.59 -16.48
CA VAL A 51 15.69 6.12 -17.54
C VAL A 51 15.40 5.47 -18.88
N ASP A 52 15.02 6.30 -19.85
CA ASP A 52 14.99 6.00 -21.28
C ASP A 52 16.33 6.45 -21.88
N THR A 53 17.27 5.53 -22.12
CA THR A 53 18.67 5.92 -22.33
C THR A 53 18.94 6.57 -23.67
N ALA A 54 18.06 6.38 -24.66
CA ALA A 54 18.17 6.96 -25.99
C ALA A 54 16.79 7.46 -26.45
N GLY A 55 16.70 8.71 -26.94
CA GLY A 55 15.43 9.24 -27.47
C GLY A 55 15.65 10.16 -28.67
N THR A 56 15.09 9.80 -29.83
CA THR A 56 15.41 10.45 -31.12
C THR A 56 14.44 11.51 -31.64
N ASN A 57 13.28 11.82 -31.02
CA ASN A 57 12.43 12.95 -31.44
C ASN A 57 11.57 13.52 -30.30
N GLY A 58 11.58 14.85 -30.13
CA GLY A 58 10.67 15.61 -29.25
C GLY A 58 11.15 15.80 -27.80
N SER A 59 10.86 16.96 -27.22
CA SER A 59 11.05 17.26 -25.79
C SER A 59 9.93 16.63 -24.97
N GLY A 60 10.25 15.64 -24.12
CA GLY A 60 9.29 15.06 -23.18
C GLY A 60 9.68 13.68 -22.65
N PHE A 61 9.26 13.39 -21.41
CA PHE A 61 9.30 12.07 -20.77
C PHE A 61 8.55 11.02 -21.60
N ARG A 62 8.95 9.74 -21.54
CA ARG A 62 8.11 8.62 -22.01
C ARG A 62 7.42 7.99 -20.82
N SER A 63 6.12 7.70 -20.95
CA SER A 63 5.35 7.05 -19.89
C SER A 63 5.03 5.60 -20.22
N VAL A 64 5.19 4.71 -19.25
CA VAL A 64 4.71 3.32 -19.28
C VAL A 64 3.97 3.08 -17.98
N ASN A 65 2.72 2.63 -18.04
CA ASN A 65 1.86 2.45 -16.86
C ASN A 65 1.88 3.66 -15.91
N ASN A 66 1.79 4.88 -16.47
CA ASN A 66 1.87 6.17 -15.77
C ASN A 66 3.21 6.48 -15.07
N VAL A 67 4.23 5.62 -15.20
CA VAL A 67 5.59 5.88 -14.72
C VAL A 67 6.36 6.64 -15.81
N GLN A 68 6.87 7.82 -15.46
CA GLN A 68 7.65 8.67 -16.37
C GLN A 68 9.12 8.25 -16.37
N PHE A 69 9.72 8.10 -17.55
CA PHE A 69 11.14 7.82 -17.75
C PHE A 69 11.86 9.08 -18.22
N GLU A 70 12.89 9.48 -17.46
CA GLU A 70 13.83 10.55 -17.84
C GLU A 70 14.55 10.16 -19.12
N ARG A 71 14.54 11.06 -20.10
CA ARG A 71 15.12 10.81 -21.41
C ARG A 71 16.59 11.21 -21.45
N GLY A 72 17.46 10.29 -21.85
CA GLY A 72 18.85 10.57 -22.20
C GLY A 72 18.95 11.44 -23.46
N LEU A 73 20.05 12.20 -23.60
CA LEU A 73 20.27 13.05 -24.78
C LEU A 73 20.29 12.22 -26.08
N PRO A 74 19.81 12.78 -27.21
CA PRO A 74 19.89 12.11 -28.51
C PRO A 74 21.34 11.80 -28.87
N PRO A 75 21.60 10.71 -29.60
CA PRO A 75 22.93 10.17 -29.77
C PRO A 75 23.85 11.05 -30.63
N THR A 76 24.54 11.99 -29.98
CA THR A 76 25.48 12.92 -30.60
C THR A 76 26.77 13.00 -29.77
N GLY A 77 27.55 11.92 -29.81
CA GLY A 77 28.80 11.77 -29.04
C GLY A 77 28.59 10.94 -27.77
N GLY A 78 29.41 9.91 -27.58
CA GLY A 78 29.24 8.88 -26.55
C GLY A 78 29.20 9.41 -25.10
N ASN A 79 28.67 8.55 -24.21
CA ASN A 79 28.24 8.83 -22.84
C ASN A 79 26.92 9.62 -22.75
N THR A 80 26.04 9.22 -21.83
CA THR A 80 24.80 9.94 -21.50
C THR A 80 24.62 9.97 -19.99
N SER A 81 24.01 11.01 -19.45
CA SER A 81 23.79 11.16 -18.02
C SER A 81 22.53 11.97 -17.76
N GLY A 82 21.89 11.71 -16.62
CA GLY A 82 20.84 12.54 -16.06
C GLY A 82 21.25 13.12 -14.71
N SER A 83 20.25 13.53 -13.94
CA SER A 83 20.46 14.18 -12.64
C SER A 83 21.14 13.30 -11.58
N ASN A 84 20.84 12.00 -11.57
CA ASN A 84 21.30 11.04 -10.57
C ASN A 84 21.87 9.74 -11.18
N TRP A 85 22.08 9.69 -12.49
CA TRP A 85 22.65 8.53 -13.17
C TRP A 85 23.60 8.92 -14.31
N SER A 86 24.49 8.01 -14.69
CA SER A 86 25.30 8.14 -15.90
C SER A 86 25.59 6.79 -16.56
N ILE A 87 25.76 6.81 -17.88
CA ILE A 87 26.27 5.70 -18.68
C ILE A 87 27.55 6.19 -19.35
N THR A 88 28.65 5.46 -19.12
CA THR A 88 29.95 5.72 -19.74
C THR A 88 30.42 4.55 -20.58
N GLY A 89 31.29 4.83 -21.56
CA GLY A 89 31.89 3.81 -22.43
C GLY A 89 31.01 3.36 -23.60
N ALA A 90 29.72 3.74 -23.65
CA ALA A 90 28.85 3.46 -24.79
C ALA A 90 29.04 4.53 -25.88
N ASN A 91 29.64 4.13 -27.01
CA ASN A 91 30.20 5.06 -28.01
C ASN A 91 29.32 5.27 -29.24
N SER A 92 28.23 4.53 -29.37
CA SER A 92 27.38 4.55 -30.57
C SER A 92 25.92 4.48 -30.18
N GLY A 93 25.07 5.30 -30.80
CA GLY A 93 23.63 5.23 -30.62
C GLY A 93 22.94 4.61 -31.82
N TRP A 94 21.83 3.93 -31.57
CA TRP A 94 20.97 3.37 -32.60
C TRP A 94 19.52 3.82 -32.38
N SER A 95 18.80 4.03 -33.48
CA SER A 95 17.37 4.31 -33.48
C SER A 95 16.64 3.42 -34.49
N GLY A 96 15.51 2.84 -34.10
CA GLY A 96 14.67 2.00 -34.95
C GLY A 96 13.43 1.46 -34.23
N SER A 97 12.76 0.43 -34.75
CA SER A 97 11.53 -0.10 -34.13
C SER A 97 11.81 -1.13 -33.03
N ALA A 98 10.81 -1.35 -32.17
CA ALA A 98 10.86 -2.16 -30.94
C ALA A 98 10.86 -3.70 -31.12
N GLY A 99 10.85 -4.22 -32.35
CA GLY A 99 10.72 -5.66 -32.59
C GLY A 99 9.30 -6.18 -32.30
N ASN A 100 9.18 -7.28 -31.54
CA ASN A 100 7.95 -8.03 -31.29
C ASN A 100 7.19 -7.59 -30.01
N VAL A 101 7.76 -6.66 -29.23
CA VAL A 101 7.15 -6.13 -28.00
C VAL A 101 6.09 -5.07 -28.35
N SER A 102 4.97 -5.09 -27.63
CA SER A 102 3.84 -4.15 -27.82
C SER A 102 3.65 -3.20 -26.63
N GLY A 103 2.79 -2.19 -26.75
CA GLY A 103 2.53 -1.20 -25.69
C GLY A 103 3.53 -0.03 -25.67
N ASN A 104 3.44 0.80 -24.64
CA ASN A 104 4.34 1.94 -24.45
C ASN A 104 5.77 1.51 -24.09
N VAL A 105 5.96 0.35 -23.44
CA VAL A 105 7.27 -0.24 -23.15
C VAL A 105 8.03 -0.58 -24.43
N ALA A 106 7.33 -0.85 -25.53
CA ALA A 106 7.95 -1.03 -26.84
C ALA A 106 8.72 0.24 -27.25
N ALA A 107 8.20 1.41 -26.91
CA ALA A 107 8.88 2.67 -27.16
C ALA A 107 10.15 2.83 -26.30
N LEU A 108 10.18 2.33 -25.05
CA LEU A 108 11.39 2.38 -24.21
C LEU A 108 12.55 1.52 -24.75
N ILE A 109 12.24 0.47 -25.53
CA ILE A 109 13.24 -0.44 -26.09
C ILE A 109 13.40 -0.29 -27.61
N SER A 110 13.00 0.88 -28.15
CA SER A 110 13.09 1.20 -29.58
C SER A 110 14.45 1.74 -29.99
N ASP A 111 15.20 2.29 -29.05
CA ASP A 111 16.48 2.95 -29.24
C ASP A 111 17.43 2.59 -28.10
N PHE A 112 18.75 2.68 -28.37
CA PHE A 112 19.76 2.29 -27.38
C PHE A 112 21.15 2.86 -27.68
N TRP A 113 22.00 2.81 -26.65
CA TRP A 113 23.45 3.00 -26.76
C TRP A 113 24.21 1.68 -26.76
N TYR A 114 25.28 1.57 -27.55
CA TYR A 114 26.08 0.37 -27.71
C TYR A 114 27.57 0.67 -28.00
N ASN A 115 28.34 -0.37 -28.32
CA ASN A 115 29.75 -0.30 -28.73
C ASN A 115 30.72 0.17 -27.63
N GLY A 116 30.52 -0.33 -26.40
CA GLY A 116 31.43 -0.09 -25.28
C GLY A 116 32.05 -1.36 -24.72
N ASN A 117 33.25 -1.22 -24.16
CA ASN A 117 34.03 -2.33 -23.57
C ASN A 117 34.98 -1.82 -22.47
N PRO A 118 34.58 -1.85 -21.19
CA PRO A 118 33.21 -2.06 -20.71
C PRO A 118 32.32 -0.82 -20.96
N GLN A 119 31.01 -1.02 -20.91
CA GLN A 119 30.06 0.06 -20.63
C GLN A 119 29.77 0.08 -19.13
N THR A 120 29.62 1.24 -18.52
CA THR A 120 29.34 1.34 -17.08
C THR A 120 28.15 2.24 -16.83
N THR A 121 27.12 1.70 -16.19
CA THR A 121 26.00 2.44 -15.61
C THR A 121 26.33 2.79 -14.17
N THR A 122 26.21 4.06 -13.78
CA THR A 122 26.38 4.52 -12.40
C THR A 122 25.08 5.13 -11.91
N LEU A 123 24.58 4.66 -10.77
CA LEU A 123 23.46 5.24 -10.03
C LEU A 123 24.02 6.01 -8.83
N THR A 124 23.46 7.18 -8.53
CA THR A 124 23.92 8.07 -7.44
C THR A 124 22.74 8.59 -6.63
N GLY A 125 22.99 9.09 -5.43
CA GLY A 125 21.92 9.57 -4.54
C GLY A 125 21.12 8.43 -3.90
N LEU A 126 21.72 7.24 -3.80
CA LEU A 126 21.14 6.11 -3.08
C LEU A 126 21.34 6.30 -1.57
N VAL A 127 20.38 5.84 -0.77
CA VAL A 127 20.48 5.84 0.69
C VAL A 127 21.35 4.66 1.11
N PRO A 128 22.53 4.86 1.73
CA PRO A 128 23.37 3.75 2.19
C PRO A 128 22.60 2.76 3.07
N GLY A 129 22.77 1.46 2.83
CA GLY A 129 22.09 0.41 3.59
C GLY A 129 20.64 0.12 3.17
N GLN A 130 20.04 0.94 2.31
CA GLN A 130 18.71 0.66 1.75
C GLN A 130 18.81 -0.41 0.66
N GLN A 131 17.88 -1.35 0.65
CA GLN A 131 17.78 -2.34 -0.43
C GLN A 131 17.05 -1.76 -1.64
N TYR A 132 17.56 -2.04 -2.83
CA TYR A 132 17.04 -1.60 -4.12
C TYR A 132 16.99 -2.76 -5.11
N THR A 133 16.15 -2.63 -6.13
CA THR A 133 16.19 -3.48 -7.33
C THR A 133 16.43 -2.60 -8.56
N ALA A 134 17.56 -2.81 -9.23
CA ALA A 134 17.83 -2.24 -10.54
C ALA A 134 17.32 -3.19 -11.63
N THR A 135 16.53 -2.69 -12.58
CA THR A 135 16.00 -3.46 -13.71
C THR A 135 16.44 -2.82 -15.03
N TRP A 136 17.13 -3.57 -15.88
CA TRP A 136 17.39 -3.21 -17.27
C TRP A 136 16.35 -3.84 -18.17
N TYR A 137 15.63 -3.02 -18.93
CA TYR A 137 14.66 -3.44 -19.93
C TYR A 137 15.37 -3.56 -21.27
N ASN A 138 15.35 -4.76 -21.86
CA ASN A 138 16.13 -5.08 -23.05
C ASN A 138 15.26 -5.70 -24.15
N ARG A 139 15.88 -5.78 -25.32
CA ARG A 139 15.41 -6.58 -26.44
C ARG A 139 16.57 -7.37 -27.04
N GLY A 140 16.31 -8.61 -27.43
CA GLY A 140 17.23 -9.37 -28.27
C GLY A 140 17.49 -8.65 -29.60
N PHE A 141 18.77 -8.58 -29.99
CA PHE A 141 19.25 -8.02 -31.25
C PHE A 141 20.23 -9.03 -31.86
N GLY A 142 19.66 -10.06 -32.47
CA GLY A 142 20.35 -11.27 -32.94
C GLY A 142 19.90 -12.55 -32.25
N SER A 143 20.48 -13.68 -32.68
CA SER A 143 20.15 -15.01 -32.15
C SER A 143 20.69 -15.23 -30.73
N PRO A 144 20.06 -16.11 -29.92
CA PRO A 144 20.59 -16.50 -28.62
C PRO A 144 22.05 -17.00 -28.71
N GLY A 145 22.84 -16.68 -27.69
CA GLY A 145 24.26 -17.02 -27.57
C GLY A 145 25.21 -16.10 -28.33
N THR A 146 24.71 -15.08 -29.05
CA THR A 146 25.56 -14.19 -29.85
C THR A 146 25.99 -12.92 -29.12
N ARG A 147 25.44 -12.65 -27.91
CA ARG A 147 25.74 -11.44 -27.13
C ARG A 147 25.88 -11.74 -25.64
N LEU A 148 26.91 -12.51 -25.32
CA LEU A 148 27.32 -12.70 -23.94
C LEU A 148 28.11 -11.51 -23.42
N VAL A 149 27.72 -11.03 -22.24
CA VAL A 149 28.38 -9.98 -21.49
C VAL A 149 28.66 -10.46 -20.08
N THR A 150 29.80 -10.06 -19.54
CA THR A 150 30.10 -10.17 -18.12
C THR A 150 29.62 -8.90 -17.44
N VAL A 151 28.63 -9.04 -16.57
CA VAL A 151 28.06 -7.97 -15.74
C VAL A 151 28.80 -7.98 -14.41
N THR A 152 29.32 -6.84 -13.99
CA THR A 152 30.02 -6.68 -12.70
C THR A 152 29.48 -5.51 -11.88
N THR A 153 29.33 -5.68 -10.56
CA THR A 153 28.87 -4.63 -9.63
C THR A 153 29.87 -4.37 -8.51
N ASP A 154 29.79 -3.20 -7.86
CA ASP A 154 30.74 -2.75 -6.83
C ASP A 154 30.15 -2.64 -5.41
N ASP A 155 29.07 -3.35 -5.13
CA ASP A 155 28.26 -3.27 -3.91
C ASP A 155 28.59 -4.29 -2.81
N GLY A 156 29.70 -5.01 -2.93
CA GLY A 156 30.15 -5.98 -1.91
C GLY A 156 30.37 -5.37 -0.52
N VAL A 157 29.79 -5.99 0.51
CA VAL A 157 29.95 -5.59 1.91
C VAL A 157 31.37 -5.95 2.40
N GLY A 158 32.24 -4.95 2.60
CA GLY A 158 33.53 -5.12 3.30
C GLY A 158 34.82 -5.11 2.46
N GLY A 159 34.79 -4.75 1.17
CA GLY A 159 35.97 -4.66 0.32
C GLY A 159 35.59 -4.59 -1.17
N PRO A 160 36.55 -4.63 -2.12
CA PRO A 160 36.27 -4.62 -3.55
C PRO A 160 35.83 -6.02 -4.00
N THR A 161 34.78 -6.57 -3.39
CA THR A 161 34.15 -7.81 -3.83
C THR A 161 33.23 -7.44 -4.98
N ILE A 162 33.49 -8.02 -6.16
CA ILE A 162 32.81 -7.73 -7.41
C ILE A 162 31.84 -8.87 -7.69
N ASP A 163 30.53 -8.62 -7.65
CA ASP A 163 29.57 -9.64 -8.07
C ASP A 163 29.61 -9.75 -9.57
N THR A 164 29.63 -10.98 -10.08
CA THR A 164 29.80 -11.22 -11.52
C THR A 164 28.72 -12.16 -12.06
N LEU A 165 28.06 -11.75 -13.14
CA LEU A 165 27.12 -12.57 -13.90
C LEU A 165 27.54 -12.65 -15.37
N SER A 166 27.50 -13.85 -15.95
CA SER A 166 27.53 -14.01 -17.41
C SER A 166 26.09 -13.96 -17.95
N PHE A 167 25.75 -12.91 -18.70
CA PHE A 167 24.41 -12.66 -19.23
C PHE A 167 24.41 -12.63 -20.76
N ASP A 168 23.54 -13.40 -21.40
CA ASP A 168 23.30 -13.30 -22.84
C ASP A 168 22.12 -12.36 -23.10
N GLN A 169 22.37 -11.14 -23.56
CA GLN A 169 21.27 -10.18 -23.81
C GLN A 169 20.32 -10.66 -24.94
N ASN A 170 20.76 -11.61 -25.78
CA ASN A 170 19.97 -12.19 -26.85
C ASN A 170 19.22 -13.48 -26.45
N PHE A 171 19.18 -13.87 -25.17
CA PHE A 171 18.59 -15.15 -24.75
C PHE A 171 17.11 -15.29 -25.14
N SER A 172 16.37 -14.17 -25.26
CA SER A 172 14.97 -14.14 -25.68
C SER A 172 14.77 -14.37 -27.18
N GLY A 173 15.83 -14.35 -27.98
CA GLY A 173 15.76 -14.32 -29.44
C GLY A 173 15.50 -12.92 -30.00
N ASP A 174 15.75 -12.79 -31.31
CA ASP A 174 15.74 -11.50 -32.01
C ASP A 174 14.37 -10.81 -31.94
N GLY A 175 14.37 -9.54 -31.53
CA GLY A 175 13.15 -8.73 -31.42
C GLY A 175 12.30 -8.96 -30.17
N ASN A 176 12.60 -9.97 -29.33
CA ASN A 176 11.80 -10.28 -28.14
C ASN A 176 12.32 -9.55 -26.89
N GLY A 177 11.39 -9.14 -26.00
CA GLY A 177 11.70 -8.41 -24.78
C GLY A 177 12.27 -9.31 -23.68
N ASN A 178 13.26 -8.79 -22.95
CA ASN A 178 13.79 -9.43 -21.75
C ASN A 178 14.26 -8.40 -20.71
N VAL A 179 14.31 -8.82 -19.46
CA VAL A 179 14.81 -8.01 -18.34
C VAL A 179 16.00 -8.68 -17.69
N LEU A 180 16.94 -7.86 -17.24
CA LEU A 180 17.96 -8.22 -16.25
C LEU A 180 17.65 -7.43 -14.98
N ARG A 181 17.58 -8.10 -13.84
CA ARG A 181 17.37 -7.48 -12.53
C ARG A 181 18.54 -7.74 -11.61
N TYR A 182 18.83 -6.79 -10.76
CA TYR A 182 19.82 -6.89 -9.71
C TYR A 182 19.28 -6.28 -8.41
N THR A 183 19.06 -7.11 -7.41
CA THR A 183 18.62 -6.67 -6.07
C THR A 183 19.83 -6.55 -5.16
N TYR A 184 20.04 -5.39 -4.57
CA TYR A 184 21.27 -5.04 -3.84
C TYR A 184 20.99 -4.14 -2.65
N THR A 185 21.93 -4.11 -1.70
CA THR A 185 21.97 -3.12 -0.63
C THR A 185 22.88 -1.98 -1.05
N ALA A 186 22.38 -0.74 -1.03
CA ALA A 186 23.15 0.41 -1.46
C ALA A 186 24.44 0.56 -0.64
N PRO A 187 25.61 0.72 -1.30
CA PRO A 187 26.88 0.84 -0.60
C PRO A 187 26.97 2.09 0.27
N ALA A 188 27.94 2.12 1.19
CA ALA A 188 28.25 3.28 2.02
C ALA A 188 28.55 4.55 1.21
N SER A 189 28.98 4.41 -0.04
CA SER A 189 29.21 5.52 -0.98
C SER A 189 27.92 6.20 -1.46
N GLY A 190 26.75 5.58 -1.28
CA GLY A 190 25.49 6.03 -1.88
C GLY A 190 25.46 5.91 -3.40
N GLN A 191 26.32 5.05 -3.98
CA GLN A 191 26.44 4.84 -5.42
C GLN A 191 26.53 3.34 -5.74
N LEU A 192 25.91 2.93 -6.84
CA LEU A 192 26.07 1.60 -7.45
C LEU A 192 26.68 1.78 -8.85
N ARG A 193 27.73 1.03 -9.16
CA ARG A 193 28.29 0.92 -10.51
C ARG A 193 28.06 -0.47 -11.06
N VAL A 194 27.49 -0.54 -12.26
CA VAL A 194 27.26 -1.79 -12.99
C VAL A 194 28.00 -1.72 -14.32
N SER A 195 28.98 -2.59 -14.51
CA SER A 195 29.80 -2.65 -15.72
C SER A 195 29.43 -3.85 -16.58
N PHE A 196 29.32 -3.64 -17.89
CA PHE A 196 28.95 -4.62 -18.89
C PHE A 196 30.14 -4.79 -19.85
N ALA A 197 30.91 -5.86 -19.65
CA ALA A 197 32.06 -6.20 -20.48
C ALA A 197 31.68 -7.27 -21.51
N PRO A 198 31.75 -7.01 -22.82
CA PRO A 198 31.46 -8.02 -23.84
C PRO A 198 32.46 -9.19 -23.79
N GLN A 199 31.95 -10.42 -23.92
CA GLN A 199 32.77 -11.64 -24.04
C GLN A 199 33.14 -11.95 -25.50
N GLY A 200 32.63 -11.17 -26.47
CA GLY A 200 32.87 -11.32 -27.89
C GLY A 200 32.60 -10.02 -28.65
N ALA A 201 32.25 -10.12 -29.95
CA ALA A 201 31.99 -8.94 -30.78
C ALA A 201 30.70 -8.19 -30.42
N GLY A 202 29.74 -8.84 -29.74
CA GLY A 202 28.48 -8.23 -29.32
C GLY A 202 28.62 -7.45 -28.02
N THR A 203 28.49 -6.12 -28.07
CA THR A 203 28.43 -5.26 -26.87
C THR A 203 27.02 -5.22 -26.28
N PHE A 204 26.90 -4.95 -24.98
CA PHE A 204 25.60 -4.68 -24.36
C PHE A 204 24.92 -3.48 -25.03
N HIS A 205 23.61 -3.57 -25.26
CA HIS A 205 22.77 -2.46 -25.70
C HIS A 205 22.06 -1.87 -24.49
N GLN A 206 22.34 -0.64 -24.14
CA GLN A 206 21.64 0.10 -23.09
C GLN A 206 20.37 0.69 -23.70
N TYR A 207 19.20 0.10 -23.42
CA TYR A 207 17.90 0.59 -23.91
C TYR A 207 17.24 1.50 -22.86
N ALA A 208 16.74 0.91 -21.78
CA ALA A 208 16.13 1.61 -20.65
C ALA A 208 16.44 0.87 -19.34
N PHE A 209 16.42 1.58 -18.23
CA PHE A 209 16.52 0.96 -16.91
C PHE A 209 15.71 1.72 -15.86
N SER A 210 15.40 1.04 -14.77
CA SER A 210 14.83 1.62 -13.56
C SER A 210 15.61 1.15 -12.34
N ASN A 211 15.51 1.90 -11.25
CA ASN A 211 15.94 1.48 -9.92
C ASN A 211 14.83 1.82 -8.93
N GLU A 212 14.33 0.83 -8.22
CA GLU A 212 13.25 0.96 -7.25
C GLU A 212 13.72 0.55 -5.86
N VAL A 213 13.12 1.14 -4.82
CA VAL A 213 13.28 0.61 -3.47
C VAL A 213 12.77 -0.82 -3.48
N ALA A 214 13.63 -1.77 -3.14
CA ALA A 214 13.20 -3.16 -3.10
C ALA A 214 12.14 -3.28 -1.99
N PRO A 215 11.04 -4.03 -2.23
CA PRO A 215 10.17 -4.43 -1.13
C PRO A 215 11.04 -5.07 -0.06
N ALA A 216 10.87 -4.67 1.21
CA ALA A 216 11.61 -5.30 2.29
C ALA A 216 11.41 -6.82 2.16
N SER A 217 12.50 -7.57 1.99
CA SER A 217 12.41 -9.01 2.07
C SER A 217 12.11 -9.37 3.51
N ASP A 218 10.87 -9.75 3.79
CA ASP A 218 10.44 -10.29 5.09
C ASP A 218 11.24 -11.54 5.50
N ALA A 219 11.91 -12.20 4.55
CA ALA A 219 12.80 -13.33 4.82
C ALA A 219 14.09 -12.89 5.53
N LEU A 220 14.18 -13.19 6.82
CA LEU A 220 15.37 -13.01 7.65
C LEU A 220 16.47 -14.02 7.30
N LEU A 221 16.07 -15.26 7.00
CA LEU A 221 16.95 -16.34 6.58
C LEU A 221 16.23 -17.23 5.58
N THR A 222 16.88 -17.58 4.48
CA THR A 222 16.49 -18.72 3.64
C THR A 222 17.67 -19.68 3.59
N GLU A 223 17.44 -20.97 3.72
CA GLU A 223 18.42 -22.05 3.73
C GLU A 223 17.94 -23.15 2.77
N SER A 224 18.70 -23.33 1.69
CA SER A 224 18.37 -24.29 0.63
C SER A 224 19.02 -25.67 0.82
N PHE A 225 19.87 -25.84 1.84
CA PHE A 225 20.64 -27.05 2.15
C PHE A 225 21.50 -27.64 1.00
N ASN A 226 21.58 -26.94 -0.14
CA ASN A 226 22.39 -27.29 -1.30
C ASN A 226 23.89 -27.06 -1.03
N SER A 227 24.68 -28.12 -1.00
CA SER A 227 26.15 -28.03 -0.88
C SER A 227 26.84 -28.24 -2.24
N SER A 228 27.90 -27.48 -2.51
CA SER A 228 28.67 -27.53 -3.76
C SER A 228 29.78 -28.61 -3.76
N SER A 229 29.95 -29.36 -2.68
CA SER A 229 30.95 -30.43 -2.59
C SER A 229 30.47 -31.64 -1.78
N ASN A 230 30.85 -32.85 -2.22
CA ASN A 230 30.79 -34.11 -1.47
C ASN A 230 31.74 -34.05 -0.26
N VAL A 231 31.39 -33.28 0.78
CA VAL A 231 32.17 -33.26 2.04
C VAL A 231 31.69 -34.38 2.94
N ASN A 232 32.64 -35.16 3.46
CA ASN A 232 32.43 -36.23 4.43
C ASN A 232 31.58 -35.74 5.63
N PRO A 233 30.42 -36.35 5.93
CA PRO A 233 29.32 -35.71 6.70
C PRO A 233 29.43 -35.81 8.23
N MET A 234 30.63 -35.86 8.83
CA MET A 234 30.78 -36.05 10.29
C MET A 234 31.54 -34.96 11.06
N SER A 235 31.86 -33.82 10.44
CA SER A 235 32.42 -32.68 11.17
C SER A 235 31.57 -31.43 10.93
N ASN A 236 30.82 -31.02 11.96
CA ASN A 236 30.22 -29.69 12.17
C ASN A 236 30.17 -28.83 10.87
N ALA A 237 29.12 -29.02 10.06
CA ALA A 237 29.00 -28.56 8.66
C ALA A 237 28.79 -27.04 8.48
N ASN A 238 29.52 -26.24 9.24
CA ASN A 238 29.51 -24.78 9.18
C ASN A 238 30.31 -24.13 8.01
N PRO A 239 31.29 -24.75 7.33
CA PRO A 239 32.13 -24.00 6.38
C PRO A 239 31.44 -23.60 5.07
N GLN A 240 30.20 -24.05 4.82
CA GLN A 240 29.43 -23.73 3.61
C GLN A 240 28.11 -22.99 3.88
N ALA A 241 27.87 -22.49 5.10
CA ALA A 241 26.61 -21.80 5.43
C ALA A 241 26.35 -20.59 4.52
N ALA A 242 27.38 -19.80 4.20
CA ALA A 242 27.26 -18.62 3.36
C ALA A 242 26.89 -18.89 1.89
N SER A 243 27.12 -20.10 1.36
CA SER A 243 26.83 -20.42 -0.06
C SER A 243 25.41 -20.98 -0.28
N ARG A 244 24.72 -21.38 0.79
CA ARG A 244 23.40 -22.02 0.75
C ARG A 244 22.31 -21.19 1.45
N GLN A 245 22.72 -20.20 2.23
CA GLN A 245 21.86 -19.28 2.93
C GLN A 245 21.77 -17.92 2.23
N THR A 246 20.60 -17.30 2.28
CA THR A 246 20.36 -15.91 1.84
C THR A 246 19.52 -15.17 2.88
N GLY A 247 19.43 -13.84 2.76
CA GLY A 247 18.77 -12.98 3.75
C GLY A 247 19.76 -12.27 4.69
N PRO A 248 19.29 -11.32 5.51
CA PRO A 248 20.13 -10.53 6.42
C PRO A 248 20.86 -11.38 7.48
N LEU A 249 20.36 -12.58 7.80
CA LEU A 249 20.99 -13.51 8.72
C LEU A 249 21.74 -14.64 8.01
N ALA A 250 22.07 -14.50 6.72
CA ALA A 250 22.89 -15.48 6.02
C ALA A 250 24.27 -15.65 6.70
N GLY A 251 24.71 -16.90 6.85
CA GLY A 251 25.91 -17.27 7.59
C GLY A 251 25.65 -17.80 9.00
N VAL A 252 24.39 -17.87 9.45
CA VAL A 252 24.02 -18.53 10.71
C VAL A 252 24.42 -20.01 10.69
N GLY A 253 25.13 -20.42 11.73
CA GLY A 253 25.60 -21.79 11.89
C GLY A 253 24.52 -22.75 12.37
N TRP A 254 24.79 -24.05 12.19
CA TRP A 254 23.95 -25.14 12.67
C TRP A 254 24.70 -25.96 13.72
N THR A 255 24.01 -26.40 14.77
CA THR A 255 24.46 -27.50 15.61
C THR A 255 23.83 -28.79 15.11
N VAL A 256 24.60 -29.88 15.05
CA VAL A 256 24.11 -31.21 14.69
C VAL A 256 24.45 -32.20 15.79
N GLY A 257 23.52 -33.08 16.11
CA GLY A 257 23.73 -34.18 17.05
C GLY A 257 22.97 -35.44 16.64
N GLY A 258 23.39 -36.58 17.19
CA GLY A 258 22.93 -37.88 16.70
C GLY A 258 23.39 -38.14 15.26
N ASN A 259 22.53 -38.76 14.44
CA ASN A 259 22.81 -39.09 13.04
C ASN A 259 22.19 -38.06 12.07
N ALA A 260 22.35 -36.76 12.34
CA ALA A 260 21.93 -35.67 11.46
C ALA A 260 23.05 -35.24 10.51
N GLN A 261 22.72 -34.92 9.26
CA GLN A 261 23.66 -34.58 8.18
C GLN A 261 23.08 -33.48 7.28
N ILE A 262 23.92 -32.52 6.88
CA ILE A 262 23.57 -31.42 5.96
C ILE A 262 24.41 -31.58 4.69
N GLY A 263 23.78 -31.76 3.51
CA GLY A 263 24.50 -31.68 2.22
C GLY A 263 24.00 -32.59 1.08
N ASN A 264 24.64 -32.43 -0.09
CA ASN A 264 24.17 -32.90 -1.40
C ASN A 264 24.71 -34.28 -1.88
N GLY A 265 25.32 -35.11 -1.02
CA GLY A 265 25.76 -36.43 -1.48
C GLY A 265 26.40 -37.38 -0.47
N GLY A 266 26.01 -38.65 -0.58
CA GLY A 266 26.83 -39.81 -0.23
C GLY A 266 26.77 -40.32 1.22
N PHE A 267 25.75 -41.14 1.54
CA PHE A 267 25.98 -42.24 2.47
C PHE A 267 26.53 -43.40 1.65
N GLU A 268 27.84 -43.67 1.71
CA GLU A 268 28.49 -44.72 0.91
C GLU A 268 28.09 -46.16 1.31
N THR A 269 27.21 -46.36 2.30
CA THR A 269 26.91 -47.71 2.81
C THR A 269 25.45 -48.16 2.77
N ILE A 270 24.49 -47.33 2.31
CA ILE A 270 23.10 -47.78 2.09
C ILE A 270 22.50 -47.08 0.86
N ASP A 271 22.65 -47.71 -0.30
CA ASP A 271 22.12 -47.32 -1.61
C ASP A 271 20.61 -47.62 -1.72
N PRO A 272 19.76 -46.59 -1.90
CA PRO A 272 18.77 -46.63 -2.99
C PRO A 272 18.55 -45.26 -3.71
N PRO A 273 17.97 -45.28 -4.93
CA PRO A 273 17.99 -44.18 -5.92
C PRO A 273 16.89 -43.10 -5.80
N THR A 274 16.29 -42.90 -4.62
CA THR A 274 15.11 -42.00 -4.44
C THR A 274 15.30 -40.88 -3.43
N ARG A 275 16.55 -40.42 -3.19
CA ARG A 275 16.80 -39.29 -2.28
C ARG A 275 16.59 -37.96 -3.00
N HIS A 276 15.95 -37.01 -2.33
CA HIS A 276 15.93 -35.62 -2.77
C HIS A 276 17.37 -35.04 -2.60
N PRO A 277 17.98 -34.49 -3.66
CA PRO A 277 19.25 -33.80 -3.53
C PRO A 277 19.08 -32.52 -2.71
N GLY A 278 20.12 -32.09 -2.00
CA GLY A 278 20.13 -30.79 -1.32
C GLY A 278 19.30 -30.69 -0.04
N VAL A 279 19.11 -31.77 0.74
CA VAL A 279 18.28 -31.75 1.95
C VAL A 279 19.09 -31.81 3.26
N LEU A 280 18.49 -31.37 4.36
CA LEU A 280 18.86 -31.77 5.72
C LEU A 280 18.31 -33.19 5.97
N LEU A 281 19.20 -34.16 6.15
CA LEU A 281 18.85 -35.54 6.49
C LEU A 281 19.04 -35.77 7.99
N MET A 282 17.98 -36.19 8.66
CA MET A 282 18.04 -36.64 10.05
C MET A 282 17.75 -38.14 10.05
N ALA A 283 18.74 -38.98 10.31
CA ALA A 283 18.54 -40.41 10.55
C ALA A 283 18.16 -40.65 12.02
N SER A 284 17.95 -41.91 12.44
CA SER A 284 17.34 -42.21 13.74
C SER A 284 17.97 -41.46 14.92
N ASN A 285 17.13 -40.70 15.64
CA ASN A 285 17.49 -39.80 16.75
C ASN A 285 18.43 -38.64 16.37
N GLY A 286 18.49 -38.30 15.09
CA GLY A 286 19.18 -37.13 14.57
C GLY A 286 18.43 -35.86 14.94
N TRP A 287 19.17 -34.84 15.38
CA TRP A 287 18.63 -33.53 15.66
C TRP A 287 19.58 -32.44 15.19
N THR A 288 19.03 -31.27 14.92
CA THR A 288 19.79 -30.09 14.57
C THR A 288 19.10 -28.83 15.11
N GLY A 289 19.88 -27.77 15.31
CA GLY A 289 19.36 -26.49 15.76
C GLY A 289 20.15 -25.35 15.14
N LEU A 290 19.45 -24.29 14.74
CA LEU A 290 20.07 -23.04 14.31
C LEU A 290 20.75 -22.37 15.51
N ILE A 291 22.00 -21.93 15.33
CA ILE A 291 22.75 -21.21 16.35
C ILE A 291 22.41 -19.72 16.26
N HIS A 292 21.12 -19.41 16.35
CA HIS A 292 20.58 -18.05 16.37
C HIS A 292 19.27 -18.02 17.15
N ASN A 293 19.10 -16.98 17.96
CA ASN A 293 17.91 -16.79 18.79
C ASN A 293 17.06 -15.68 18.17
N PHE A 294 15.89 -16.06 17.66
CA PHE A 294 14.99 -15.17 16.92
C PHE A 294 13.96 -14.50 17.86
N ASN A 295 14.42 -13.85 18.94
CA ASN A 295 13.57 -13.34 20.02
C ASN A 295 13.63 -11.81 20.27
N GLN A 296 14.33 -11.06 19.39
CA GLN A 296 14.51 -9.62 19.54
C GLN A 296 13.69 -8.84 18.50
N SER A 297 14.17 -7.71 18.00
CA SER A 297 13.47 -6.92 16.96
C SER A 297 13.12 -7.71 15.70
N GLU A 298 13.75 -8.86 15.48
CA GLU A 298 13.50 -9.80 14.39
C GLU A 298 12.12 -10.48 14.45
N SER A 299 11.53 -10.61 15.64
CA SER A 299 10.19 -11.20 15.84
C SER A 299 9.12 -10.15 16.17
N ALA A 300 9.47 -8.87 16.20
CA ALA A 300 8.52 -7.79 16.43
C ALA A 300 7.56 -7.68 15.24
N GLY A 301 6.26 -7.88 15.49
CA GLY A 301 5.22 -7.94 14.45
C GLY A 301 4.81 -9.36 14.03
N GLY A 302 5.46 -10.38 14.59
CA GLY A 302 5.22 -11.80 14.34
C GLY A 302 6.36 -12.46 13.57
N MET A 303 6.24 -13.76 13.37
CA MET A 303 7.26 -14.56 12.69
C MET A 303 6.62 -15.70 11.92
N SER A 304 7.23 -16.12 10.82
CA SER A 304 6.90 -17.38 10.17
C SER A 304 8.14 -18.26 9.96
N VAL A 305 7.94 -19.55 10.13
CA VAL A 305 8.94 -20.59 9.84
C VAL A 305 8.33 -21.53 8.82
N GLU A 306 8.88 -21.51 7.62
CA GLU A 306 8.47 -22.32 6.49
C GLU A 306 9.56 -23.34 6.16
N PHE A 307 9.17 -24.55 5.82
CA PHE A 307 10.11 -25.58 5.38
C PHE A 307 9.35 -26.69 4.64
N ASP A 308 10.06 -27.40 3.78
CA ASP A 308 9.56 -28.63 3.19
C ASP A 308 10.03 -29.83 4.02
N VAL A 309 9.16 -30.81 4.24
CA VAL A 309 9.46 -31.98 5.08
C VAL A 309 8.94 -33.28 4.48
N ASP A 310 9.78 -34.31 4.47
CA ASP A 310 9.38 -35.71 4.31
C ASP A 310 9.61 -36.41 5.66
N PRO A 311 8.55 -36.64 6.45
CA PRO A 311 8.69 -37.23 7.78
C PRO A 311 9.23 -38.66 7.77
N LYS A 312 9.11 -39.34 6.63
CA LYS A 312 9.61 -40.69 6.43
C LYS A 312 10.02 -40.91 4.98
N TRP A 313 11.32 -40.88 4.74
CA TRP A 313 11.86 -41.27 3.45
C TRP A 313 11.60 -42.76 3.15
N THR A 314 10.97 -43.03 1.99
CA THR A 314 10.50 -44.37 1.58
C THR A 314 11.60 -45.35 1.17
N GLY A 315 12.86 -44.91 1.12
CA GLY A 315 14.03 -45.79 0.93
C GLY A 315 14.38 -46.65 2.16
N TYR A 316 13.72 -46.42 3.30
CA TYR A 316 13.88 -47.18 4.54
C TYR A 316 12.80 -48.27 4.70
N VAL A 317 13.22 -49.52 4.93
CA VAL A 317 12.50 -50.75 4.52
C VAL A 317 11.47 -51.30 5.52
N ASP A 318 11.12 -50.58 6.59
CA ASP A 318 10.29 -51.17 7.66
C ASP A 318 8.77 -51.05 7.47
N GLY A 319 8.30 -50.29 6.48
CA GLY A 319 6.87 -50.09 6.23
C GLY A 319 6.10 -49.33 7.33
N ASP A 320 6.75 -48.94 8.43
CA ASP A 320 6.12 -48.25 9.57
C ASP A 320 5.88 -46.77 9.28
N LEU A 321 4.63 -46.38 9.06
CA LEU A 321 4.27 -44.98 8.78
C LEU A 321 4.14 -44.11 10.05
N SER A 322 4.40 -44.67 11.24
CA SER A 322 4.36 -43.92 12.51
C SER A 322 5.62 -43.09 12.78
N HIS A 323 6.68 -43.31 12.00
CA HIS A 323 7.89 -42.50 12.01
C HIS A 323 7.62 -41.04 11.73
N TRP A 324 8.44 -40.18 12.32
CA TRP A 324 8.19 -38.76 12.36
C TRP A 324 9.41 -37.88 12.21
N THR A 325 9.11 -36.66 11.79
CA THR A 325 10.02 -35.51 11.82
C THR A 325 9.31 -34.36 12.49
N SER A 326 10.03 -33.59 13.29
CA SER A 326 9.48 -32.47 14.03
C SER A 326 10.28 -31.19 13.87
N VAL A 327 9.58 -30.09 14.09
CA VAL A 327 10.14 -28.75 14.27
C VAL A 327 9.77 -28.25 15.67
N SER A 328 10.71 -27.54 16.31
CA SER A 328 10.46 -26.81 17.55
C SER A 328 10.76 -25.33 17.35
N VAL A 329 9.87 -24.48 17.87
CA VAL A 329 9.98 -23.01 17.93
C VAL A 329 9.75 -22.55 19.37
N GLY A 330 10.17 -21.35 19.72
CA GLY A 330 10.08 -20.87 21.10
C GLY A 330 11.07 -21.55 22.05
N ALA A 331 12.06 -22.30 21.54
CA ALA A 331 12.99 -23.07 22.36
C ALA A 331 13.95 -22.16 23.14
N SER A 332 14.28 -22.52 24.38
CA SER A 332 15.26 -21.80 25.21
C SER A 332 16.71 -21.99 24.76
N ARG A 333 17.02 -23.09 24.04
CA ARG A 333 18.37 -23.42 23.56
C ARG A 333 18.31 -24.10 22.20
N PHE A 334 19.34 -23.87 21.39
CA PHE A 334 19.59 -24.59 20.13
C PHE A 334 19.89 -26.10 20.30
N GLN A 335 19.95 -26.59 21.55
CA GLN A 335 20.19 -28.00 21.90
C GLN A 335 18.93 -28.74 22.36
N ASP A 336 17.80 -28.04 22.47
CA ASP A 336 16.52 -28.61 22.91
C ASP A 336 15.87 -29.35 21.74
N GLY A 337 16.61 -30.32 21.20
CA GLY A 337 16.24 -31.09 20.01
C GLY A 337 15.32 -32.27 20.30
N TRP A 338 14.88 -32.50 21.55
CA TRP A 338 13.93 -33.55 21.88
C TRP A 338 12.57 -32.97 22.26
N ILE A 339 11.62 -33.07 21.33
CA ILE A 339 10.31 -32.38 21.41
C ILE A 339 9.45 -32.80 22.63
N ALA A 340 9.64 -34.02 23.14
CA ALA A 340 8.88 -34.59 24.27
C ALA A 340 9.65 -34.62 25.62
N ARG A 341 10.71 -33.81 25.76
CA ARG A 341 11.48 -33.66 27.02
C ARG A 341 11.17 -32.27 27.57
N GLY A 342 11.18 -32.13 28.90
CA GLY A 342 10.91 -30.85 29.55
C GLY A 342 11.88 -29.75 29.08
N GLY A 343 11.33 -28.58 28.77
CA GLY A 343 12.01 -27.40 28.22
C GLY A 343 10.95 -26.43 27.69
N GLU A 344 11.21 -25.12 27.61
CA GLU A 344 10.24 -24.15 27.10
C GLU A 344 10.31 -24.16 25.57
N HIS A 345 9.28 -24.67 24.88
CA HIS A 345 9.15 -24.66 23.40
C HIS A 345 7.73 -25.05 22.99
N PHE A 346 7.31 -24.62 21.80
CA PHE A 346 6.26 -25.28 21.02
C PHE A 346 6.91 -26.28 20.08
N GLY A 347 6.35 -27.48 20.02
CA GLY A 347 6.82 -28.54 19.15
C GLY A 347 5.71 -29.05 18.24
N LEU A 348 5.97 -29.17 16.95
CA LEU A 348 5.11 -29.86 16.00
C LEU A 348 5.83 -31.08 15.41
N LEU A 349 5.24 -32.25 15.59
CA LEU A 349 5.68 -33.53 15.07
C LEU A 349 4.73 -33.98 13.94
N LEU A 350 5.28 -34.35 12.79
CA LEU A 350 4.54 -34.87 11.63
C LEU A 350 4.94 -36.32 11.37
N ARG A 351 3.99 -37.18 11.02
CA ARG A 351 4.20 -38.62 10.78
C ARG A 351 4.05 -38.99 9.31
N GLY A 352 4.70 -40.08 8.90
CA GLY A 352 4.59 -40.62 7.55
C GLY A 352 3.16 -40.97 7.13
N ASN A 353 2.27 -41.30 8.08
CA ASN A 353 0.87 -41.62 7.84
C ASN A 353 -0.04 -40.39 7.62
N GLY A 354 0.45 -39.16 7.84
CA GLY A 354 -0.35 -37.94 7.75
C GLY A 354 -0.83 -37.37 9.08
N ASP A 355 -0.55 -38.04 10.19
CA ASP A 355 -0.94 -37.53 11.50
C ASP A 355 0.11 -36.55 12.04
N PHE A 356 -0.34 -35.64 12.89
CA PHE A 356 0.53 -34.75 13.64
C PHE A 356 0.35 -34.93 15.15
N GLN A 357 1.31 -34.41 15.90
CA GLN A 357 1.18 -34.20 17.34
C GLN A 357 1.90 -32.91 17.73
N ALA A 358 1.25 -32.10 18.56
CA ALA A 358 1.76 -30.83 19.05
C ALA A 358 2.07 -30.91 20.55
N PHE A 359 3.12 -30.20 20.96
CA PHE A 359 3.61 -30.15 22.33
C PHE A 359 3.86 -28.70 22.78
N ASP A 360 3.59 -28.39 24.05
CA ASP A 360 4.08 -27.20 24.74
C ASP A 360 4.83 -27.66 25.99
N GLY A 361 6.08 -27.27 26.15
CA GLY A 361 6.82 -27.65 27.35
C GLY A 361 7.22 -29.13 27.44
N GLY A 362 7.06 -29.88 26.34
CA GLY A 362 7.08 -31.35 26.31
C GLY A 362 5.76 -32.03 26.70
N ALA A 363 4.72 -31.28 27.10
CA ALA A 363 3.38 -31.80 27.31
C ALA A 363 2.57 -31.80 26.00
N GLY A 364 1.84 -32.88 25.71
CA GLY A 364 1.02 -32.94 24.50
C GLY A 364 -0.18 -31.98 24.59
N VAL A 365 -0.32 -31.10 23.59
CA VAL A 365 -1.39 -30.09 23.49
C VAL A 365 -2.35 -30.32 22.31
N GLY A 366 -2.04 -31.25 21.42
CA GLY A 366 -2.93 -31.65 20.33
C GLY A 366 -2.39 -32.84 19.55
N ALA A 367 -3.28 -33.62 18.93
CA ALA A 367 -2.93 -34.67 17.98
C ALA A 367 -4.15 -34.94 17.10
N ASP A 368 -3.98 -34.89 15.78
CA ASP A 368 -5.01 -35.21 14.80
C ASP A 368 -4.36 -35.52 13.43
N SER A 369 -5.17 -35.76 12.40
CA SER A 369 -4.71 -35.81 11.02
C SER A 369 -4.39 -34.40 10.49
N ALA A 370 -3.29 -34.24 9.77
CA ALA A 370 -2.96 -33.00 9.05
C ALA A 370 -3.76 -32.84 7.74
N GLY A 371 -4.68 -33.78 7.41
CA GLY A 371 -5.57 -33.68 6.25
C GLY A 371 -4.90 -33.90 4.88
N ALA A 372 -3.60 -34.20 4.83
CA ALA A 372 -2.81 -34.32 3.60
C ALA A 372 -2.61 -35.77 3.11
N GLY A 373 -3.18 -36.77 3.79
CA GLY A 373 -2.96 -38.20 3.50
C GLY A 373 -1.54 -38.66 3.85
N THR A 374 -1.03 -39.72 3.22
CA THR A 374 0.33 -40.22 3.46
C THR A 374 1.39 -39.20 3.04
N LEU A 375 2.22 -38.76 3.99
CA LEU A 375 3.31 -37.81 3.76
C LEU A 375 4.63 -38.49 3.37
N ALA A 376 4.75 -39.79 3.62
CA ALA A 376 5.98 -40.54 3.36
C ALA A 376 6.42 -40.50 1.88
N GLY A 377 7.70 -40.21 1.66
CA GLY A 377 8.34 -40.23 0.34
C GLY A 377 8.06 -39.00 -0.53
N LYS A 378 7.53 -37.92 0.06
CA LYS A 378 7.25 -36.66 -0.61
C LYS A 378 7.53 -35.50 0.34
N LEU A 379 8.34 -34.55 -0.09
CA LEU A 379 8.46 -33.26 0.58
C LEU A 379 7.10 -32.53 0.61
N GLN A 380 6.61 -32.22 1.80
CA GLN A 380 5.39 -31.46 2.07
C GLN A 380 5.78 -30.08 2.56
N HIS A 381 5.14 -29.03 2.04
CA HIS A 381 5.40 -27.68 2.51
C HIS A 381 4.67 -27.44 3.82
N VAL A 382 5.37 -26.96 4.85
CA VAL A 382 4.82 -26.64 6.17
C VAL A 382 5.16 -25.20 6.52
N GLU A 383 4.18 -24.47 7.03
CA GLU A 383 4.34 -23.10 7.52
C GLU A 383 3.80 -23.00 8.94
N LEU A 384 4.63 -22.52 9.87
CA LEU A 384 4.22 -22.08 11.20
C LEU A 384 4.15 -20.56 11.20
N ARG A 385 2.99 -19.98 11.49
CA ARG A 385 2.80 -18.54 11.72
C ARG A 385 2.65 -18.28 13.20
N MET A 386 3.40 -17.31 13.70
CA MET A 386 3.52 -17.03 15.12
C MET A 386 3.29 -15.54 15.36
N SER A 387 2.44 -15.20 16.32
CA SER A 387 2.10 -13.81 16.64
C SER A 387 1.82 -13.64 18.13
N ASP A 388 1.98 -12.42 18.62
CA ASP A 388 1.41 -12.01 19.92
C ASP A 388 0.36 -10.92 19.69
N PRO A 389 -0.93 -11.13 20.03
CA PRO A 389 -1.95 -10.10 19.87
C PRO A 389 -1.79 -8.93 20.86
N THR A 390 -0.90 -9.04 21.85
CA THR A 390 -0.68 -8.05 22.91
C THR A 390 0.28 -6.95 22.46
N ASP A 391 1.41 -7.34 21.89
CA ASP A 391 2.50 -6.43 21.51
C ASP A 391 3.18 -6.78 20.18
N GLY A 392 2.68 -7.82 19.49
CA GLY A 392 3.22 -8.28 18.22
C GLY A 392 4.47 -9.13 18.33
N ASN A 393 5.09 -9.34 19.50
CA ASN A 393 6.30 -10.14 19.61
C ASN A 393 6.04 -11.50 20.32
N PRO A 394 5.94 -12.61 19.59
CA PRO A 394 5.63 -13.91 20.18
C PRO A 394 6.72 -14.49 21.11
N PHE A 395 7.90 -13.86 21.22
CA PHE A 395 9.10 -14.45 21.84
C PHE A 395 9.81 -13.60 22.90
N ASP A 396 9.18 -12.55 23.43
CA ASP A 396 9.77 -11.72 24.50
C ASP A 396 9.30 -12.09 25.92
N GLY A 397 8.45 -13.11 26.06
CA GLY A 397 7.89 -13.55 27.33
C GLY A 397 6.79 -12.65 27.90
N VAL A 398 6.37 -11.63 27.15
CA VAL A 398 5.19 -10.81 27.45
C VAL A 398 3.98 -11.40 26.71
N GLY A 399 2.76 -11.04 27.10
CA GLY A 399 1.56 -11.40 26.35
C GLY A 399 1.29 -12.91 26.19
N GLN A 400 0.85 -13.27 24.98
CA GLN A 400 0.45 -14.62 24.57
C GLN A 400 1.06 -14.96 23.22
N THR A 401 1.61 -16.16 23.08
CA THR A 401 2.06 -16.64 21.75
C THR A 401 0.96 -17.46 21.09
N THR A 402 0.44 -16.98 19.96
CA THR A 402 -0.40 -17.77 19.06
C THR A 402 0.45 -18.40 17.96
N ILE A 403 0.18 -19.67 17.65
CA ILE A 403 0.89 -20.47 16.65
C ILE A 403 -0.14 -21.19 15.77
N ASP A 404 -0.12 -20.89 14.48
CA ASP A 404 -0.96 -21.52 13.46
C ASP A 404 -0.08 -22.35 12.51
N ALA A 405 -0.42 -23.62 12.34
CA ALA A 405 0.29 -24.55 11.46
C ALA A 405 -0.50 -24.82 10.18
N TYR A 406 0.14 -24.60 9.04
CA TYR A 406 -0.40 -24.81 7.70
C TYR A 406 0.41 -25.87 6.96
N ILE A 407 -0.22 -26.55 6.02
CA ILE A 407 0.43 -27.56 5.17
C ILE A 407 0.02 -27.35 3.71
N ASN A 408 0.96 -27.50 2.79
CA ASN A 408 0.79 -27.46 1.33
C ASN A 408 0.05 -26.22 0.80
N GLY A 409 0.28 -25.06 1.41
CA GLY A 409 -0.34 -23.79 1.00
C GLY A 409 -1.85 -23.70 1.30
N SER A 410 -2.36 -24.54 2.20
CA SER A 410 -3.73 -24.42 2.71
C SER A 410 -3.98 -23.01 3.27
N ALA A 411 -5.15 -22.43 2.98
CA ALA A 411 -5.57 -21.14 3.54
C ALA A 411 -6.05 -21.24 4.99
N THR A 412 -6.35 -22.45 5.47
CA THR A 412 -6.77 -22.72 6.84
C THR A 412 -5.71 -23.52 7.59
N PRO A 413 -5.37 -23.18 8.84
CA PRO A 413 -4.43 -23.97 9.62
C PRO A 413 -5.06 -25.34 9.91
N PHE A 414 -4.25 -26.39 9.86
CA PHE A 414 -4.67 -27.71 10.33
C PHE A 414 -4.58 -27.81 11.86
N TYR A 415 -3.84 -26.90 12.49
CA TYR A 415 -3.75 -26.80 13.95
C TYR A 415 -3.43 -25.38 14.39
N SER A 416 -4.07 -24.93 15.47
CA SER A 416 -3.85 -23.63 16.11
C SER A 416 -3.64 -23.84 17.61
N PHE A 417 -2.67 -23.13 18.18
CA PHE A 417 -2.35 -23.17 19.60
C PHE A 417 -2.08 -21.77 20.14
N THR A 418 -2.55 -21.49 21.35
CA THR A 418 -2.25 -20.24 22.06
C THR A 418 -1.67 -20.55 23.43
N LYS A 419 -0.43 -20.10 23.66
CA LYS A 419 0.21 -20.13 24.97
C LYS A 419 -0.26 -18.94 25.79
N THR A 420 -0.87 -19.20 26.93
CA THR A 420 -1.33 -18.16 27.86
C THR A 420 -0.44 -18.14 29.11
N GLY A 421 -0.16 -16.94 29.64
CA GLY A 421 0.61 -16.79 30.88
C GLY A 421 2.08 -16.38 30.73
N GLY A 422 2.45 -15.64 29.68
CA GLY A 422 3.78 -15.01 29.53
C GLY A 422 4.64 -15.58 28.41
N GLY A 423 4.09 -15.66 27.19
CA GLY A 423 4.80 -15.96 25.93
C GLY A 423 5.81 -17.12 25.94
N TYR A 424 6.61 -17.19 24.89
CA TYR A 424 7.92 -17.85 24.93
C TYR A 424 8.99 -16.76 25.15
N THR A 425 10.08 -17.06 25.85
CA THR A 425 11.14 -16.05 26.14
C THR A 425 12.31 -16.04 25.15
N ASN A 426 12.43 -17.10 24.35
CA ASN A 426 13.49 -17.33 23.39
C ASN A 426 12.91 -18.08 22.20
N ASN A 427 13.60 -18.04 21.06
CA ASN A 427 13.20 -18.76 19.86
C ASN A 427 14.41 -19.32 19.13
N PHE A 428 14.89 -20.48 19.60
CA PHE A 428 15.75 -21.32 18.78
C PHE A 428 14.89 -22.28 17.95
N ILE A 429 15.21 -22.39 16.66
CA ILE A 429 14.50 -23.30 15.75
C ILE A 429 15.30 -24.59 15.62
N ASN A 430 14.66 -25.70 15.99
CA ASN A 430 15.27 -27.02 16.02
C ASN A 430 14.47 -28.02 15.18
N PHE A 431 15.17 -28.97 14.56
CA PHE A 431 14.56 -30.10 13.86
C PHE A 431 15.02 -31.43 14.47
N GLN A 432 14.16 -32.44 14.44
CA GLN A 432 14.45 -33.78 14.92
C GLN A 432 13.71 -34.84 14.08
N SER A 433 14.27 -36.04 13.98
CA SER A 433 13.54 -37.23 13.53
C SER A 433 13.84 -38.47 14.38
N ASP A 434 12.86 -39.35 14.54
CA ASP A 434 13.07 -40.69 15.13
C ASP A 434 13.61 -41.71 14.12
N SER A 435 13.50 -41.40 12.83
CA SER A 435 13.89 -42.25 11.71
C SER A 435 14.62 -41.43 10.64
N TYR A 436 14.49 -41.77 9.36
CA TYR A 436 15.08 -41.07 8.21
C TYR A 436 14.14 -39.97 7.70
N GLY A 437 14.10 -38.84 8.42
CA GLY A 437 13.40 -37.63 8.04
C GLY A 437 14.23 -36.71 7.14
N GLN A 438 13.58 -35.99 6.24
CA GLN A 438 14.22 -34.99 5.36
C GLN A 438 13.54 -33.63 5.53
N VAL A 439 14.35 -32.58 5.55
CA VAL A 439 13.89 -31.17 5.56
C VAL A 439 14.62 -30.40 4.46
N ASP A 440 13.91 -29.52 3.77
CA ASP A 440 14.46 -28.68 2.70
C ASP A 440 13.82 -27.28 2.71
N ASN A 441 14.37 -26.33 1.94
CA ASN A 441 13.82 -25.00 1.67
C ASN A 441 13.37 -24.25 2.93
N LEU A 442 14.17 -24.28 4.00
CA LEU A 442 13.86 -23.56 5.23
C LEU A 442 13.86 -22.06 4.95
N LYS A 443 12.78 -21.38 5.31
CA LYS A 443 12.66 -19.94 5.24
C LYS A 443 12.08 -19.41 6.53
N ILE A 444 12.85 -18.54 7.18
CA ILE A 444 12.43 -17.81 8.37
C ILE A 444 12.17 -16.39 7.92
N ARG A 445 10.94 -15.95 8.17
CA ARG A 445 10.55 -14.59 7.90
C ARG A 445 10.22 -13.93 9.22
N SER A 446 10.67 -12.71 9.42
CA SER A 446 9.84 -11.83 10.21
C SER A 446 8.50 -11.81 9.46
N ALA A 447 7.37 -11.96 10.13
CA ALA A 447 6.24 -11.18 9.61
C ALA A 447 6.81 -9.78 9.70
N GLY A 448 7.16 -9.14 8.58
CA GLY A 448 8.17 -8.09 8.55
C GLY A 448 8.03 -7.05 9.66
N THR A 449 8.83 -6.00 9.58
CA THR A 449 8.07 -4.73 9.65
C THR A 449 6.94 -4.94 8.65
N VAL A 450 5.73 -5.19 9.15
CA VAL A 450 4.51 -4.96 8.43
C VAL A 450 4.83 -3.60 7.84
N VAL A 451 5.20 -3.55 6.57
CA VAL A 451 4.83 -2.41 5.78
C VAL A 451 3.34 -2.65 5.79
N PRO A 452 2.62 -1.99 6.70
CA PRO A 452 1.18 -2.18 6.77
C PRO A 452 0.69 -1.96 5.37
N SER A 453 -0.13 -2.89 4.89
CA SER A 453 -0.73 -2.77 3.57
C SER A 453 -1.34 -1.37 3.49
N GLY A 454 -0.63 -0.44 2.85
CA GLY A 454 -1.02 0.96 2.80
C GLY A 454 -0.04 2.03 3.30
N PHE A 455 0.87 1.81 4.27
CA PHE A 455 1.74 2.91 4.72
C PHE A 455 2.96 3.12 3.80
N SER A 456 3.32 4.38 3.59
CA SER A 456 4.52 4.82 2.85
C SER A 456 5.00 6.16 3.39
N SER A 457 6.29 6.47 3.27
CA SER A 457 6.83 7.77 3.66
C SER A 457 7.72 8.35 2.55
N ALA A 458 7.81 9.67 2.49
CA ALA A 458 8.62 10.37 1.51
C ALA A 458 9.11 11.72 2.04
N ALA A 459 10.23 12.19 1.50
CA ALA A 459 10.65 13.58 1.70
C ALA A 459 9.71 14.52 0.93
N MET A 460 9.57 15.75 1.42
CA MET A 460 8.75 16.78 0.81
C MET A 460 9.54 18.10 0.76
N ASN A 461 9.63 18.70 -0.43
CA ASN A 461 10.39 19.92 -0.69
C ASN A 461 9.50 21.11 -1.09
N GLY A 462 8.23 20.87 -1.46
CA GLY A 462 7.24 21.90 -1.68
C GLY A 462 5.92 21.38 -2.23
N ASP A 463 5.16 22.26 -2.90
CA ASP A 463 3.81 21.92 -3.35
C ASP A 463 3.80 20.74 -4.34
N ALA A 464 4.80 20.67 -5.23
CA ALA A 464 4.87 19.67 -6.30
C ALA A 464 5.02 18.22 -5.80
N ASP A 465 5.65 18.00 -4.65
CA ASP A 465 5.86 16.67 -4.05
C ASP A 465 5.03 16.43 -2.78
N SER A 466 4.21 17.41 -2.38
CA SER A 466 3.24 17.29 -1.28
C SER A 466 2.08 16.34 -1.58
N GLY A 467 1.79 16.09 -2.86
CA GLY A 467 0.61 15.33 -3.27
C GLY A 467 -0.72 16.01 -2.98
N ILE A 468 -0.72 17.30 -2.62
CA ILE A 468 -1.93 18.13 -2.47
C ILE A 468 -2.27 18.75 -3.81
N THR A 469 -3.49 18.50 -4.29
CA THR A 469 -4.02 19.09 -5.52
C THR A 469 -5.46 19.54 -5.30
N PRO A 470 -5.97 20.52 -6.07
CA PRO A 470 -7.30 21.07 -5.85
C PRO A 470 -8.43 20.10 -6.19
N ASP A 471 -8.12 19.03 -6.92
CA ASP A 471 -9.07 18.04 -7.38
C ASP A 471 -9.18 16.82 -6.44
N LYS A 472 -8.38 16.77 -5.37
CA LYS A 472 -8.51 15.73 -4.34
C LYS A 472 -9.68 16.00 -3.41
N ALA A 473 -10.51 14.98 -3.22
CA ALA A 473 -11.63 15.01 -2.29
C ALA A 473 -11.15 14.66 -0.87
N PHE A 474 -10.85 15.69 -0.08
CA PHE A 474 -10.52 15.51 1.33
C PHE A 474 -11.78 15.50 2.19
N THR A 475 -11.99 14.42 2.95
CA THR A 475 -12.99 14.39 4.03
C THR A 475 -12.47 15.08 5.29
N HIS A 476 -11.14 15.13 5.44
CA HIS A 476 -10.46 15.84 6.51
C HIS A 476 -9.25 16.56 5.92
N ALA A 477 -9.08 17.84 6.26
CA ALA A 477 -7.90 18.63 5.93
C ALA A 477 -7.64 19.59 7.11
N LEU A 478 -6.69 19.21 7.97
CA LEU A 478 -6.45 19.84 9.28
C LEU A 478 -5.07 20.49 9.31
N ASN A 479 -4.99 21.69 9.86
CA ASN A 479 -3.74 22.38 10.17
C ASN A 479 -3.67 22.66 11.67
N PHE A 480 -2.85 21.90 12.38
CA PHE A 480 -2.80 21.91 13.83
C PHE A 480 -2.15 23.19 14.37
N ASN A 481 -2.66 23.66 15.51
CA ASN A 481 -2.20 24.89 16.18
C ASN A 481 -2.32 26.18 15.33
N ALA A 482 -3.01 26.14 14.19
CA ALA A 482 -3.20 27.29 13.31
C ALA A 482 -4.47 28.07 13.67
N THR A 483 -4.36 29.41 13.67
CA THR A 483 -5.48 30.33 14.01
C THR A 483 -6.59 30.41 12.94
N GLY A 484 -6.34 29.91 11.74
CA GLY A 484 -7.30 29.95 10.63
C GLY A 484 -6.88 29.08 9.46
N ASN A 485 -7.71 29.10 8.42
CA ASN A 485 -7.52 28.28 7.23
C ASN A 485 -6.21 28.58 6.50
N ARG A 486 -5.65 27.55 5.86
CA ARG A 486 -4.58 27.66 4.86
C ARG A 486 -5.02 27.07 3.55
N THR A 487 -4.70 27.74 2.45
CA THR A 487 -4.91 27.20 1.11
C THR A 487 -3.58 26.71 0.56
N VAL A 488 -3.55 25.46 0.07
CA VAL A 488 -2.38 24.84 -0.56
C VAL A 488 -2.82 24.23 -1.87
N SER A 489 -2.29 24.72 -2.98
CA SER A 489 -2.63 24.28 -4.33
C SER A 489 -4.15 24.24 -4.57
N GLY A 490 -4.90 25.20 -4.01
CA GLY A 490 -6.36 25.30 -4.12
C GLY A 490 -7.18 24.34 -3.24
N ALA A 491 -6.53 23.54 -2.39
CA ALA A 491 -7.19 22.81 -1.29
C ALA A 491 -7.14 23.63 0.00
N VAL A 492 -8.24 23.66 0.76
CA VAL A 492 -8.34 24.40 2.03
C VAL A 492 -8.16 23.45 3.21
N PHE A 493 -7.20 23.77 4.08
CA PHE A 493 -6.96 23.10 5.35
C PHE A 493 -7.49 23.97 6.50
N THR A 494 -8.38 23.40 7.31
CA THR A 494 -9.00 24.05 8.47
C THR A 494 -8.00 24.15 9.62
N GLY A 495 -7.80 25.36 10.14
CA GLY A 495 -6.96 25.57 11.32
C GLY A 495 -7.65 25.08 12.59
N THR A 496 -6.95 24.31 13.44
CA THR A 496 -7.55 23.74 14.66
C THR A 496 -7.62 24.72 15.84
N GLY A 497 -7.28 25.98 15.62
CA GLY A 497 -7.11 27.00 16.66
C GLY A 497 -5.71 27.00 17.26
N ALA A 498 -5.20 28.19 17.60
CA ALA A 498 -3.90 28.33 18.26
C ALA A 498 -4.00 28.14 19.77
N ASN A 499 -3.05 27.41 20.34
CA ASN A 499 -2.97 27.07 21.77
C ASN A 499 -4.22 26.33 22.27
N VAL A 500 -4.82 25.52 21.41
CA VAL A 500 -5.92 24.62 21.76
C VAL A 500 -5.33 23.23 22.00
N ASP A 501 -5.34 22.78 23.24
CA ASP A 501 -4.96 21.42 23.59
C ASP A 501 -6.06 20.44 23.15
N ASN A 502 -5.65 19.29 22.63
CA ASN A 502 -6.56 18.23 22.19
C ASN A 502 -7.73 18.75 21.31
N PRO A 503 -7.45 19.45 20.20
CA PRO A 503 -8.52 19.95 19.34
C PRO A 503 -9.42 18.79 18.89
N SER A 504 -10.72 19.04 18.88
CA SER A 504 -11.74 18.07 18.49
C SER A 504 -12.96 18.77 17.91
N THR A 505 -13.63 18.06 17.01
CA THR A 505 -14.90 18.42 16.35
C THR A 505 -15.77 17.16 16.27
N ASN A 506 -16.90 17.23 15.57
CA ASN A 506 -17.66 16.02 15.20
C ASN A 506 -16.89 15.12 14.22
N ASN A 507 -16.00 15.68 13.38
CA ASN A 507 -15.27 14.94 12.35
C ASN A 507 -13.99 14.29 12.85
N TYR A 508 -13.35 14.85 13.88
CA TYR A 508 -12.14 14.26 14.43
C TYR A 508 -11.99 14.57 15.91
N SER A 509 -11.19 13.77 16.60
CA SER A 509 -10.75 14.07 17.95
C SER A 509 -9.26 13.76 18.09
N THR A 510 -8.62 14.46 19.02
CA THR A 510 -7.25 14.17 19.41
C THR A 510 -7.18 13.98 20.91
N ALA A 511 -6.22 13.17 21.37
CA ALA A 511 -5.91 13.03 22.78
C ALA A 511 -4.41 13.06 23.01
N ASN A 512 -4.02 13.56 24.18
CA ASN A 512 -2.64 13.74 24.58
C ASN A 512 -1.85 14.60 23.57
N LEU A 513 -2.40 15.73 23.16
CA LEU A 513 -1.69 16.78 22.42
C LEU A 513 -1.81 18.08 23.23
N THR A 514 -0.91 18.25 24.21
CA THR A 514 -1.02 19.27 25.27
C THR A 514 0.03 20.36 25.19
N ASN A 515 0.96 20.29 24.24
CA ASN A 515 1.93 21.35 23.98
C ASN A 515 1.79 21.86 22.55
N ASN A 516 2.15 23.12 22.38
CA ASN A 516 2.03 23.85 21.14
C ASN A 516 3.36 24.51 20.79
N TYR A 517 3.65 24.58 19.50
CA TYR A 517 4.77 25.33 18.96
C TYR A 517 4.30 26.12 17.74
N ALA A 518 4.80 27.34 17.60
CA ALA A 518 4.44 28.24 16.52
C ALA A 518 5.69 28.85 15.88
N ASN A 519 5.57 29.25 14.62
CA ASN A 519 6.61 29.91 13.82
C ASN A 519 7.84 29.03 13.52
N HIS A 520 7.65 27.72 13.38
CA HIS A 520 8.64 26.85 12.75
C HIS A 520 8.86 27.29 11.29
N ASN A 521 10.11 27.23 10.83
CA ASN A 521 10.49 27.76 9.51
C ASN A 521 11.34 26.75 8.73
N PRO A 522 10.74 25.65 8.25
CA PRO A 522 11.47 24.63 7.51
C PRO A 522 11.89 25.14 6.12
N PRO A 523 12.95 24.57 5.52
CA PRO A 523 13.41 24.86 4.15
C PRO A 523 12.51 24.22 3.08
N VAL A 524 11.20 24.14 3.31
CA VAL A 524 10.19 23.70 2.34
C VAL A 524 9.69 24.92 1.56
N SER A 525 9.50 24.77 0.26
CA SER A 525 9.04 25.83 -0.65
C SER A 525 7.52 25.77 -0.89
N GLY A 526 6.94 26.82 -1.47
CA GLY A 526 5.53 26.83 -1.85
C GLY A 526 4.54 27.13 -0.71
N GLU A 527 3.26 26.93 -1.00
CA GLU A 527 2.14 27.15 -0.08
C GLU A 527 2.11 26.11 1.05
N VAL A 528 2.51 24.87 0.77
CA VAL A 528 2.55 23.76 1.73
C VAL A 528 3.42 24.08 2.94
N LYS A 529 4.41 24.96 2.80
CA LYS A 529 5.21 25.46 3.92
C LYS A 529 4.34 25.99 5.06
N GLN A 530 3.20 26.61 4.75
CA GLN A 530 2.28 27.17 5.74
C GLN A 530 1.60 26.11 6.63
N LEU A 531 1.56 24.85 6.20
CA LEU A 531 1.10 23.73 7.02
C LEU A 531 2.16 23.25 8.00
N LEU A 532 3.42 23.67 7.83
CA LEU A 532 4.58 23.18 8.57
C LEU A 532 5.16 24.22 9.54
N THR A 533 4.41 25.30 9.80
CA THR A 533 4.84 26.39 10.67
C THR A 533 4.42 26.19 12.12
N ASP A 534 3.24 25.61 12.35
CA ASP A 534 2.66 25.47 13.67
C ASP A 534 2.34 23.98 13.90
N PHE A 535 2.46 23.50 15.14
CA PHE A 535 2.19 22.11 15.47
C PHE A 535 1.80 21.91 16.94
N LEU A 536 1.16 20.76 17.20
CA LEU A 536 0.95 20.24 18.54
C LEU A 536 1.88 19.05 18.81
N TYR A 537 2.26 18.82 20.07
CA TYR A 537 3.18 17.75 20.45
C TYR A 537 3.11 17.38 21.94
N ASN A 538 3.80 16.28 22.30
CA ASN A 538 4.21 15.94 23.66
C ASN A 538 3.02 15.61 24.58
N GLY A 539 2.23 14.66 24.10
CA GLY A 539 1.30 13.91 24.93
C GLY A 539 1.96 12.97 25.90
N GLU A 540 1.26 12.67 26.99
CA GLU A 540 1.45 11.39 27.66
C GLU A 540 1.26 10.26 26.62
N SER A 541 2.24 9.37 26.49
CA SER A 541 2.20 8.29 25.50
C SER A 541 1.07 7.30 25.84
N PRO A 542 0.16 6.96 24.91
CA PRO A 542 0.15 7.34 23.48
C PRO A 542 -0.56 8.66 23.15
N GLU A 543 -0.09 9.34 22.11
CA GLU A 543 -0.86 10.38 21.40
C GLU A 543 -1.90 9.70 20.49
N THR A 544 -3.10 10.27 20.36
CA THR A 544 -4.10 9.72 19.44
C THR A 544 -4.73 10.78 18.54
N ILE A 545 -5.02 10.38 17.30
CA ILE A 545 -5.84 11.14 16.35
C ILE A 545 -6.91 10.19 15.83
N THR A 546 -8.18 10.52 16.04
CA THR A 546 -9.32 9.75 15.54
C THR A 546 -10.05 10.54 14.46
N LEU A 547 -10.19 9.94 13.29
CA LEU A 547 -11.06 10.42 12.22
C LEU A 547 -12.42 9.74 12.37
N ASN A 548 -13.50 10.49 12.33
CA ASN A 548 -14.88 10.01 12.41
C ASN A 548 -15.56 10.14 11.04
N ASN A 549 -16.81 9.67 10.97
CA ASN A 549 -17.69 9.84 9.81
C ASN A 549 -17.13 9.22 8.53
N LEU A 550 -16.42 8.11 8.65
CA LEU A 550 -15.96 7.30 7.52
C LEU A 550 -17.07 6.35 7.04
N ARG A 551 -17.04 5.97 5.76
CA ARG A 551 -17.94 4.95 5.21
C ARG A 551 -17.26 3.57 5.25
N PRO A 552 -17.79 2.58 5.98
CA PRO A 552 -17.28 1.22 5.92
C PRO A 552 -17.24 0.68 4.48
N GLY A 553 -16.15 0.03 4.08
CA GLY A 553 -15.91 -0.46 2.72
C GLY A 553 -15.35 0.59 1.74
N GLN A 554 -15.34 1.88 2.10
CA GLN A 554 -14.75 2.93 1.27
C GLN A 554 -13.24 3.00 1.46
N LYS A 555 -12.51 3.21 0.36
CA LYS A 555 -11.07 3.46 0.37
C LYS A 555 -10.74 4.91 0.69
N TYR A 556 -9.71 5.09 1.51
CA TYR A 556 -9.19 6.38 1.94
C TYR A 556 -7.67 6.40 1.91
N VAL A 557 -7.13 7.61 1.88
CA VAL A 557 -5.70 7.87 2.05
C VAL A 557 -5.51 8.96 3.11
N THR A 558 -4.98 8.57 4.28
CA THR A 558 -4.51 9.54 5.28
C THR A 558 -3.08 9.96 4.97
N THR A 559 -2.78 11.25 5.02
CA THR A 559 -1.41 11.78 4.93
C THR A 559 -1.14 12.69 6.11
N PHE A 560 -0.09 12.37 6.87
CA PHE A 560 0.51 13.23 7.87
C PHE A 560 1.61 14.05 7.19
N TYR A 561 1.50 15.37 7.27
CA TYR A 561 2.54 16.28 6.78
C TYR A 561 3.39 16.72 7.97
N GLY A 562 4.70 16.75 7.78
CA GLY A 562 5.62 17.06 8.86
C GLY A 562 6.97 17.56 8.38
N THR A 563 7.85 17.74 9.35
CA THR A 563 9.25 18.09 9.12
C THR A 563 10.11 17.39 10.15
N SER A 564 11.38 17.19 9.84
CA SER A 564 12.36 16.77 10.83
C SER A 564 12.52 17.84 11.91
N PHE A 565 12.60 17.47 13.18
CA PHE A 565 12.92 18.37 14.28
C PHE A 565 14.06 17.77 15.11
N GLY A 566 15.23 17.64 14.47
CA GLY A 566 16.43 17.02 15.03
C GLY A 566 17.23 16.24 13.99
N THR A 567 18.16 15.42 14.48
CA THR A 567 18.91 14.47 13.66
C THR A 567 18.12 13.18 13.48
N VAL A 568 18.38 12.45 12.39
CA VAL A 568 17.82 11.12 12.14
C VAL A 568 17.99 10.20 13.36
N GLY A 569 16.97 9.40 13.65
CA GLY A 569 16.92 8.41 14.73
C GLY A 569 16.53 8.98 16.10
N THR A 570 16.31 10.28 16.22
CA THR A 570 16.01 10.92 17.52
C THR A 570 14.52 11.08 17.82
N ARG A 571 13.64 10.79 16.84
CA ARG A 571 12.19 10.87 17.01
C ARG A 571 11.45 9.68 16.37
N PRO A 572 11.87 8.43 16.65
CA PRO A 572 11.17 7.23 16.20
C PRO A 572 9.87 7.05 16.98
N VAL A 573 8.81 6.70 16.26
CA VAL A 573 7.48 6.38 16.78
C VAL A 573 6.98 5.07 16.22
N HIS A 574 6.11 4.42 16.97
CA HIS A 574 5.31 3.31 16.51
C HIS A 574 3.85 3.77 16.37
N ILE A 575 3.30 3.67 15.17
CA ILE A 575 1.93 4.08 14.87
C ILE A 575 1.11 2.82 14.65
N THR A 576 0.02 2.67 15.39
CA THR A 576 -0.95 1.57 15.23
C THR A 576 -2.32 2.15 14.89
N THR A 577 -3.03 1.54 13.97
CA THR A 577 -4.38 1.93 13.58
C THR A 577 -5.42 1.11 14.34
N SER A 578 -6.66 1.61 14.46
CA SER A 578 -7.77 0.87 15.06
C SER A 578 -8.19 -0.39 14.29
N GLN A 579 -7.64 -0.61 13.09
CA GLN A 579 -7.86 -1.81 12.27
C GLN A 579 -6.71 -2.83 12.40
N GLY A 580 -5.68 -2.54 13.19
CA GLY A 580 -4.55 -3.43 13.47
C GLY A 580 -3.31 -3.17 12.63
N ASP A 581 -3.38 -2.34 11.59
CA ASP A 581 -2.21 -1.95 10.81
C ASP A 581 -1.23 -1.11 11.63
N GLN A 582 0.08 -1.30 11.44
CA GLN A 582 1.11 -0.64 12.23
C GLN A 582 2.38 -0.32 11.44
N ILE A 583 3.08 0.76 11.78
CA ILE A 583 4.38 1.14 11.20
C ILE A 583 5.34 1.71 12.25
N ALA A 584 6.62 1.38 12.13
CA ALA A 584 7.70 2.14 12.76
C ALA A 584 8.13 3.30 11.84
N PHE A 585 8.04 4.53 12.33
CA PHE A 585 8.35 5.73 11.56
C PHE A 585 9.26 6.65 12.36
N ASP A 586 10.36 7.12 11.77
CA ASP A 586 11.16 8.19 12.36
C ASP A 586 10.77 9.52 11.73
N GLN A 587 10.13 10.40 12.50
CA GLN A 587 9.79 11.74 12.00
C GLN A 587 11.02 12.52 11.54
N ASN A 588 12.21 12.19 12.04
CA ASN A 588 13.45 12.87 11.70
C ASN A 588 14.21 12.25 10.51
N PHE A 589 13.64 11.30 9.75
CA PHE A 589 14.36 10.55 8.74
C PHE A 589 14.97 11.40 7.61
N THR A 590 14.44 12.60 7.36
CA THR A 590 14.96 13.53 6.34
C THR A 590 16.07 14.45 6.87
N GLY A 591 16.26 14.52 8.19
CA GLY A 591 17.22 15.37 8.89
C GLY A 591 17.02 16.88 8.69
N GLY A 592 17.70 17.69 9.51
CA GLY A 592 18.00 19.10 9.18
C GLY A 592 16.79 20.01 8.92
N THR A 593 15.64 19.80 9.58
CA THR A 593 14.37 20.52 9.36
C THR A 593 13.66 20.29 8.01
N ASN A 594 14.13 19.34 7.20
CA ASN A 594 13.53 19.04 5.90
C ASN A 594 12.11 18.48 6.05
N GLY A 595 11.26 18.80 5.07
CA GLY A 595 9.88 18.32 5.02
C GLY A 595 9.79 16.81 4.83
N ASN A 596 8.74 16.22 5.38
CA ASN A 596 8.41 14.82 5.19
C ASN A 596 6.90 14.62 5.17
N GLN A 597 6.49 13.45 4.67
CA GLN A 597 5.13 12.97 4.73
C GLN A 597 5.12 11.49 5.09
N LEU A 598 4.09 11.09 5.84
CA LEU A 598 3.71 9.71 6.09
C LEU A 598 2.30 9.51 5.56
N ARG A 599 2.13 8.60 4.61
CA ARG A 599 0.87 8.28 3.96
C ARG A 599 0.40 6.90 4.37
N TYR A 600 -0.90 6.71 4.50
CA TYR A 600 -1.56 5.44 4.76
C TYR A 600 -2.81 5.27 3.90
N GLU A 601 -2.80 4.29 2.99
CA GLU A 601 -3.97 3.86 2.22
C GLU A 601 -4.72 2.74 2.94
N TYR A 602 -6.03 2.86 3.11
CA TYR A 602 -6.83 1.86 3.81
C TYR A 602 -8.25 1.77 3.28
N THR A 603 -8.91 0.65 3.54
CA THR A 603 -10.37 0.53 3.39
C THR A 603 -10.98 0.64 4.78
N ALA A 604 -11.88 1.59 5.01
CA ALA A 604 -12.49 1.76 6.33
C ALA A 604 -13.29 0.50 6.72
N GLN A 605 -13.02 -0.10 7.88
CA GLN A 605 -13.78 -1.22 8.44
C GLN A 605 -14.91 -0.77 9.36
N SER A 606 -14.87 0.50 9.78
CA SER A 606 -15.81 1.13 10.71
C SER A 606 -16.05 2.58 10.28
N THR A 607 -16.95 3.27 10.98
CA THR A 607 -17.22 4.70 10.77
C THR A 607 -16.14 5.62 11.35
N SER A 608 -15.10 5.04 11.96
CA SER A 608 -13.95 5.79 12.46
C SER A 608 -12.62 5.06 12.23
N MET A 609 -11.54 5.83 12.25
CA MET A 609 -10.16 5.35 12.21
C MET A 609 -9.34 6.07 13.28
N THR A 610 -8.78 5.34 14.24
CA THR A 610 -7.87 5.90 15.24
C THR A 610 -6.43 5.57 14.90
N PHE A 611 -5.57 6.58 14.87
CA PHE A 611 -4.12 6.45 14.85
C PHE A 611 -3.59 6.63 16.26
N THR A 612 -2.99 5.59 16.81
CA THR A 612 -2.33 5.57 18.11
C THR A 612 -0.83 5.69 17.88
N ILE A 613 -0.22 6.76 18.36
CA ILE A 613 1.17 7.11 18.10
C ILE A 613 1.94 6.98 19.42
N ASN A 614 2.85 6.01 19.46
CA ASN A 614 3.68 5.68 20.61
C ASN A 614 5.13 6.12 20.35
N PRO A 615 5.62 7.20 20.98
CA PRO A 615 7.02 7.56 20.91
C PRO A 615 7.91 6.45 21.47
N LEU A 616 8.95 6.06 20.72
CA LEU A 616 9.94 5.06 21.17
C LEU A 616 11.08 5.71 21.96
N THR A 617 11.05 7.04 22.11
CA THR A 617 11.99 7.84 22.91
C THR A 617 11.22 8.91 23.68
N ALA A 618 11.92 9.71 24.50
CA ALA A 618 11.32 10.85 25.19
C ALA A 618 10.82 11.96 24.23
N ASN A 619 11.16 11.91 22.94
CA ASN A 619 10.71 12.87 21.94
C ASN A 619 9.44 12.35 21.24
N SER A 620 8.33 13.06 21.42
CA SER A 620 7.04 12.77 20.78
C SER A 620 6.98 13.09 19.29
N MET A 621 5.95 12.66 18.55
CA MET A 621 5.75 13.12 17.18
C MET A 621 5.18 14.55 17.19
N HIS A 622 5.65 15.41 16.29
CA HIS A 622 5.05 16.73 16.08
C HIS A 622 3.91 16.61 15.06
N GLN A 623 2.70 17.00 15.44
CA GLN A 623 1.51 17.00 14.59
C GLN A 623 1.35 18.38 13.94
N TYR A 624 1.79 18.52 12.68
CA TYR A 624 1.70 19.77 11.92
C TYR A 624 0.38 19.85 11.15
N ALA A 625 0.16 18.95 10.19
CA ALA A 625 -1.07 18.90 9.42
C ALA A 625 -1.42 17.46 9.03
N LEU A 626 -2.69 17.24 8.75
CA LEU A 626 -3.23 15.94 8.33
C LEU A 626 -4.28 16.13 7.25
N SER A 627 -4.29 15.25 6.25
CA SER A 627 -5.42 15.11 5.33
C SER A 627 -5.91 13.67 5.28
N ASN A 628 -7.21 13.46 5.06
CA ASN A 628 -7.79 12.16 4.71
C ASN A 628 -8.57 12.32 3.40
N GLU A 629 -8.06 11.70 2.33
CA GLU A 629 -8.64 11.72 0.99
C GLU A 629 -9.59 10.54 0.81
N ILE A 630 -10.78 10.77 0.25
CA ILE A 630 -11.66 9.68 -0.21
C ILE A 630 -11.28 9.29 -1.64
N VAL A 631 -10.91 8.02 -1.83
CA VAL A 631 -10.45 7.51 -3.14
C VAL A 631 -11.61 7.25 -4.08
N GLY A 632 -11.41 7.53 -5.37
CA GLY A 632 -12.43 7.37 -6.41
C GLY A 632 -13.31 8.60 -6.62
N TYR A 633 -12.98 9.72 -5.97
CA TYR A 633 -13.71 10.98 -6.11
C TYR A 633 -12.78 12.16 -6.39
N ARG A 634 -13.30 13.11 -7.16
CA ARG A 634 -12.64 14.35 -7.53
C ARG A 634 -13.39 15.54 -6.94
N ALA A 635 -12.76 16.34 -6.08
CA ALA A 635 -13.36 17.53 -5.51
C ALA A 635 -13.67 18.58 -6.58
N LEU A 636 -14.93 19.02 -6.64
CA LEU A 636 -15.37 20.14 -7.46
C LEU A 636 -15.41 21.43 -6.65
N LEU A 637 -16.05 21.37 -5.48
CA LEU A 637 -16.19 22.48 -4.54
C LEU A 637 -16.06 21.95 -3.12
N THR A 638 -15.30 22.65 -2.28
CA THR A 638 -15.40 22.55 -0.82
C THR A 638 -15.75 23.92 -0.24
N ASP A 639 -16.44 23.96 0.90
CA ASP A 639 -16.66 25.18 1.69
C ASP A 639 -16.77 24.83 3.18
N ASN A 640 -15.81 25.29 3.99
CA ASN A 640 -15.84 25.09 5.45
C ASN A 640 -16.47 26.27 6.21
N PHE A 641 -17.14 27.18 5.49
CA PHE A 641 -17.91 28.30 6.03
C PHE A 641 -17.17 29.18 7.05
N TYR A 642 -15.84 29.20 6.99
CA TYR A 642 -14.99 29.97 7.90
C TYR A 642 -15.30 31.48 7.81
N GLY A 643 -15.86 32.02 8.90
CA GLY A 643 -16.39 33.37 9.00
C GLY A 643 -15.89 34.09 10.26
N PRO A 644 -14.58 34.37 10.37
CA PRO A 644 -13.99 34.87 11.60
C PRO A 644 -14.53 36.25 11.99
N ASN A 645 -14.58 36.52 13.30
CA ASN A 645 -14.92 37.81 13.91
C ASN A 645 -16.35 38.31 13.67
N ASN A 646 -17.31 37.42 13.42
CA ASN A 646 -18.72 37.79 13.25
C ASN A 646 -18.88 38.94 12.23
N PRO A 647 -18.58 38.68 10.94
CA PRO A 647 -18.64 39.67 9.87
C PRO A 647 -20.06 40.24 9.73
N ASN A 648 -20.33 41.09 8.73
CA ASN A 648 -21.72 41.41 8.40
C ASN A 648 -22.45 40.09 8.12
N THR A 649 -23.19 39.59 9.11
CA THR A 649 -23.68 38.20 9.10
C THR A 649 -24.68 37.97 7.99
N TYR A 650 -25.22 39.03 7.37
CA TYR A 650 -26.11 38.95 6.21
C TYR A 650 -25.38 38.80 4.86
N ASP A 651 -24.04 38.90 4.83
CA ASP A 651 -23.25 38.63 3.63
C ASP A 651 -22.77 37.17 3.63
N LEU A 652 -23.61 36.28 3.09
CA LEU A 652 -23.27 34.86 2.95
C LEU A 652 -22.02 34.63 2.07
N ASN A 653 -21.69 35.58 1.20
CA ASN A 653 -20.53 35.53 0.30
C ASN A 653 -19.26 36.16 0.93
N PHE A 654 -19.28 36.40 2.23
CA PHE A 654 -18.10 36.85 2.95
C PHE A 654 -16.97 35.81 2.88
N ASN A 655 -15.77 36.27 2.50
CA ASN A 655 -14.51 35.52 2.58
C ASN A 655 -14.45 34.21 1.75
N LEU A 656 -15.21 34.10 0.65
CA LEU A 656 -15.28 32.88 -0.17
C LEU A 656 -13.91 32.30 -0.54
N ALA A 657 -12.95 33.14 -0.94
CA ALA A 657 -11.62 32.67 -1.38
C ALA A 657 -10.80 31.96 -0.29
N ALA A 658 -11.07 32.21 1.00
CA ALA A 658 -10.32 31.60 2.10
C ALA A 658 -11.02 30.38 2.71
N ARG A 659 -12.31 30.16 2.37
CA ARG A 659 -13.10 29.02 2.87
C ARG A 659 -13.43 28.00 1.79
N GLN A 660 -13.39 28.40 0.52
CA GLN A 660 -13.66 27.53 -0.61
C GLN A 660 -12.41 26.96 -1.27
N GLY A 661 -12.49 25.69 -1.66
CA GLY A 661 -11.50 24.99 -2.47
C GLY A 661 -12.15 24.12 -3.53
N GLY A 662 -11.38 23.25 -4.17
CA GLY A 662 -11.88 22.34 -5.20
C GLY A 662 -11.50 22.78 -6.62
N ALA A 663 -11.68 21.87 -7.59
CA ALA A 663 -11.26 22.11 -8.97
C ALA A 663 -11.99 23.27 -9.67
N LEU A 664 -13.27 23.51 -9.33
CA LEU A 664 -14.02 24.64 -9.89
C LEU A 664 -13.49 25.97 -9.37
N VAL A 665 -13.16 26.03 -8.07
CA VAL A 665 -12.61 27.23 -7.44
C VAL A 665 -11.21 27.53 -7.97
N ALA A 666 -10.38 26.50 -8.12
CA ALA A 666 -9.03 26.65 -8.66
C ALA A 666 -9.00 27.13 -10.12
N SER A 667 -10.01 26.76 -10.92
CA SER A 667 -10.07 27.11 -12.35
C SER A 667 -10.88 28.37 -12.67
N GLY A 668 -11.94 28.65 -11.91
CA GLY A 668 -12.92 29.72 -12.16
C GLY A 668 -13.02 30.78 -11.06
N GLY A 669 -12.34 30.59 -9.92
CA GLY A 669 -12.50 31.42 -8.72
C GLY A 669 -13.69 30.98 -7.85
N PRO A 670 -13.90 31.65 -6.70
CA PRO A 670 -14.90 31.23 -5.72
C PRO A 670 -16.34 31.31 -6.25
N ILE A 671 -17.18 30.35 -5.84
CA ILE A 671 -18.58 30.23 -6.25
C ILE A 671 -19.46 30.95 -5.23
N SER A 672 -20.30 31.86 -5.72
CA SER A 672 -21.22 32.63 -4.87
C SER A 672 -22.44 31.82 -4.45
N TYR A 673 -23.05 32.23 -3.34
CA TYR A 673 -24.36 31.80 -2.87
C TYR A 673 -25.41 32.87 -3.16
N THR A 674 -26.64 32.43 -3.46
CA THR A 674 -27.82 33.26 -3.64
C THR A 674 -28.77 33.08 -2.46
N PRO A 675 -28.75 33.93 -1.42
CA PRO A 675 -29.61 33.77 -0.25
C PRO A 675 -31.03 34.33 -0.45
N VAL A 676 -32.02 33.73 0.22
CA VAL A 676 -33.36 34.28 0.45
C VAL A 676 -33.70 34.14 1.93
N GLY A 677 -34.20 35.22 2.54
CA GLY A 677 -34.52 35.23 3.97
C GLY A 677 -33.27 35.36 4.86
N ASN A 678 -33.31 34.73 6.03
CA ASN A 678 -32.23 34.85 7.01
C ASN A 678 -31.17 33.75 6.79
N GLN A 679 -30.11 34.08 6.06
CA GLN A 679 -28.97 33.20 5.80
C GLN A 679 -27.68 33.92 6.19
N GLN A 680 -26.81 33.25 6.93
CA GLN A 680 -25.66 33.90 7.55
C GLN A 680 -24.43 33.01 7.59
N VAL A 681 -23.25 33.65 7.67
CA VAL A 681 -21.98 33.01 8.01
C VAL A 681 -21.32 33.83 9.13
N GLY A 682 -20.59 33.16 10.03
CA GLY A 682 -19.87 33.82 11.14
C GLY A 682 -20.75 34.18 12.35
N ASN A 683 -22.03 33.83 12.35
CA ASN A 683 -22.92 34.07 13.49
C ASN A 683 -22.78 32.95 14.54
N ALA A 684 -22.20 33.29 15.70
CA ALA A 684 -22.00 32.35 16.81
C ALA A 684 -23.26 31.96 17.61
N THR A 685 -24.46 32.37 17.17
CA THR A 685 -25.72 31.93 17.78
C THR A 685 -25.79 30.40 17.80
N GLY A 686 -26.16 29.79 18.93
CA GLY A 686 -26.17 28.32 19.08
C GLY A 686 -24.84 27.73 19.58
N GLY A 687 -23.70 28.42 19.41
CA GLY A 687 -22.41 27.97 19.95
C GLY A 687 -21.77 26.79 19.21
N ILE A 688 -22.22 26.49 17.99
CA ILE A 688 -21.59 25.51 17.09
C ILE A 688 -20.41 26.16 16.37
N ASP A 689 -19.25 25.48 16.40
CA ASP A 689 -17.99 25.85 15.72
C ASP A 689 -17.62 27.36 15.76
N GLY A 690 -17.90 28.03 16.88
CA GLY A 690 -17.64 29.47 17.03
C GLY A 690 -18.35 30.38 16.02
N GLY A 691 -19.35 29.88 15.28
CA GLY A 691 -20.05 30.60 14.21
C GLY A 691 -19.53 30.34 12.79
N ASN A 692 -18.51 29.50 12.60
CA ASN A 692 -17.95 29.15 11.30
C ASN A 692 -18.79 28.10 10.57
N TYR A 693 -20.07 28.40 10.35
CA TYR A 693 -21.00 27.53 9.66
C TYR A 693 -22.03 28.36 8.89
N LEU A 694 -22.68 27.76 7.91
CA LEU A 694 -23.86 28.31 7.25
C LEU A 694 -25.07 28.21 8.19
N LEU A 695 -25.48 29.35 8.74
CA LEU A 695 -26.72 29.47 9.49
C LEU A 695 -27.88 29.71 8.52
N SER A 696 -28.82 28.77 8.49
CA SER A 696 -30.10 28.92 7.80
C SER A 696 -31.20 29.10 8.81
N ALA A 697 -32.00 30.17 8.71
CA ALA A 697 -33.02 30.49 9.71
C ALA A 697 -34.38 30.90 9.16
N PHE A 698 -35.43 30.53 9.90
CA PHE A 698 -36.81 31.02 9.75
C PHE A 698 -37.37 30.90 8.32
N ASN A 699 -37.25 29.71 7.73
CA ASN A 699 -37.62 29.40 6.34
C ASN A 699 -36.74 30.08 5.28
N GLY A 700 -35.53 30.49 5.63
CA GLY A 700 -34.57 30.96 4.65
C GLY A 700 -34.00 29.81 3.78
N THR A 701 -33.53 30.18 2.59
CA THR A 701 -32.88 29.28 1.62
C THR A 701 -31.56 29.88 1.16
N SER A 702 -30.57 29.03 0.89
CA SER A 702 -29.27 29.41 0.34
C SER A 702 -28.87 28.45 -0.77
N ALA A 703 -28.95 28.94 -2.00
CA ALA A 703 -28.54 28.19 -3.17
C ALA A 703 -27.10 28.49 -3.57
N ILE A 704 -26.34 27.48 -3.95
CA ILE A 704 -25.04 27.63 -4.61
C ILE A 704 -25.31 28.12 -6.05
N ASP A 705 -24.65 29.19 -6.48
CA ASP A 705 -24.81 29.75 -7.84
C ASP A 705 -23.94 29.00 -8.86
N HIS A 706 -24.14 27.69 -8.94
CA HIS A 706 -23.50 26.81 -9.91
C HIS A 706 -24.40 25.63 -10.24
N ASN A 707 -24.40 25.22 -11.52
CA ASN A 707 -25.15 24.07 -11.99
C ASN A 707 -24.20 22.85 -12.08
N PHE A 708 -24.32 21.92 -11.14
CA PHE A 708 -23.48 20.71 -11.08
C PHE A 708 -23.99 19.58 -11.99
N ASN A 709 -24.52 19.93 -13.17
CA ASN A 709 -24.94 18.98 -14.20
C ASN A 709 -23.78 18.73 -15.21
N GLN A 710 -24.00 17.84 -16.17
CA GLN A 710 -23.15 17.57 -17.32
C GLN A 710 -21.78 17.03 -16.89
N ALA A 711 -20.71 17.74 -17.24
CA ALA A 711 -19.35 17.32 -16.96
C ALA A 711 -19.05 17.23 -15.45
N ASP A 712 -19.80 17.92 -14.60
CA ASP A 712 -19.57 17.93 -13.16
C ASP A 712 -20.18 16.69 -12.46
N SER A 713 -21.26 16.14 -13.00
CA SER A 713 -21.94 14.96 -12.44
C SER A 713 -21.68 13.68 -13.23
N GLN A 714 -20.92 13.75 -14.33
CA GLN A 714 -20.58 12.57 -15.12
C GLN A 714 -19.82 11.53 -14.28
N GLY A 715 -20.32 10.30 -14.26
CA GLY A 715 -19.81 9.21 -13.43
C GLY A 715 -20.47 9.09 -12.05
N GLY A 716 -21.30 10.06 -11.67
CA GLY A 716 -21.92 10.19 -10.36
C GLY A 716 -21.42 11.40 -9.58
N LEU A 717 -22.14 11.76 -8.51
CA LEU A 717 -21.83 12.90 -7.65
C LEU A 717 -21.92 12.47 -6.17
N LEU A 718 -20.96 12.91 -5.36
CA LEU A 718 -20.98 12.85 -3.90
C LEU A 718 -21.19 14.27 -3.37
N ILE A 719 -22.16 14.42 -2.48
CA ILE A 719 -22.36 15.64 -1.69
C ILE A 719 -22.23 15.26 -0.22
N ALA A 720 -21.23 15.78 0.48
CA ALA A 720 -21.00 15.54 1.90
C ALA A 720 -20.97 16.86 2.66
N PHE A 721 -21.54 16.90 3.86
CA PHE A 721 -21.55 18.08 4.73
C PHE A 721 -21.93 17.68 6.15
N ASP A 722 -21.64 18.55 7.11
CA ASP A 722 -22.14 18.41 8.47
C ASP A 722 -23.37 19.28 8.69
N MET A 723 -24.30 18.83 9.52
CA MET A 723 -25.49 19.61 9.84
C MET A 723 -25.96 19.50 11.28
N ALA A 724 -26.55 20.57 11.78
CA ALA A 724 -27.35 20.57 13.00
C ALA A 724 -28.76 21.09 12.69
N PRO A 725 -29.82 20.28 12.78
CA PRO A 725 -31.18 20.72 12.46
C PRO A 725 -31.79 21.68 13.49
N ASN A 726 -31.25 21.70 14.71
CA ASN A 726 -31.62 22.63 15.78
C ASN A 726 -30.36 23.13 16.50
N SER A 727 -29.67 24.11 15.93
CA SER A 727 -28.39 24.58 16.48
C SER A 727 -28.52 25.33 17.80
N VAL A 728 -29.72 25.79 18.16
CA VAL A 728 -29.99 26.57 19.38
C VAL A 728 -30.70 25.79 20.49
N ALA A 729 -31.00 24.51 20.26
CA ALA A 729 -31.71 23.65 21.20
C ALA A 729 -33.00 24.29 21.79
N ASN A 730 -33.83 24.91 20.95
CA ASN A 730 -35.01 25.68 21.38
C ASN A 730 -36.16 24.84 22.01
N GLY A 731 -35.97 23.53 22.20
CA GLY A 731 -36.96 22.59 22.75
C GLY A 731 -38.05 22.12 21.78
N ASP A 732 -38.19 22.75 20.60
CA ASP A 732 -39.08 22.28 19.54
C ASP A 732 -38.36 21.20 18.72
N THR A 733 -38.81 19.95 18.85
CA THR A 733 -38.19 18.82 18.18
C THR A 733 -38.71 18.60 16.74
N SER A 734 -39.66 19.44 16.30
CA SER A 734 -40.19 19.41 14.92
C SER A 734 -39.35 20.22 13.93
N VAL A 735 -38.42 21.05 14.44
CA VAL A 735 -37.54 21.86 13.58
C VAL A 735 -36.60 20.97 12.79
N TRP A 736 -36.23 21.44 11.60
CA TRP A 736 -35.43 20.69 10.65
C TRP A 736 -34.54 21.59 9.81
N THR A 737 -33.49 20.97 9.27
CA THR A 737 -32.65 21.52 8.19
C THR A 737 -32.70 20.55 7.01
N ALA A 738 -32.56 21.05 5.80
CA ALA A 738 -32.80 20.30 4.58
C ALA A 738 -31.82 20.67 3.48
N ILE A 739 -31.67 19.76 2.52
CA ILE A 739 -30.97 19.95 1.27
C ILE A 739 -31.93 19.66 0.11
N SER A 740 -31.87 20.50 -0.93
CA SER A 740 -32.52 20.27 -2.23
C SER A 740 -31.47 20.15 -3.32
N LEU A 741 -31.69 19.24 -4.26
CA LEU A 741 -30.85 19.03 -5.45
C LEU A 741 -31.75 18.76 -6.66
N GLY A 742 -31.23 18.95 -7.87
CA GLY A 742 -32.06 18.82 -9.08
C GLY A 742 -32.81 20.10 -9.48
N LEU A 743 -32.62 21.22 -8.77
CA LEU A 743 -33.31 22.47 -9.06
C LEU A 743 -32.74 23.14 -10.32
N SER A 744 -33.59 23.86 -11.04
CA SER A 744 -33.17 24.73 -12.15
C SER A 744 -32.67 26.08 -11.65
N GLY A 745 -31.90 26.78 -12.51
CA GLY A 745 -31.37 28.11 -12.17
C GLY A 745 -32.45 29.16 -11.86
N ALA A 746 -33.67 29.01 -12.39
CA ALA A 746 -34.79 29.92 -12.07
C ALA A 746 -35.41 29.64 -10.70
N ASN A 747 -35.37 28.38 -10.26
CA ASN A 747 -36.01 27.90 -9.04
C ASN A 747 -34.99 27.50 -7.96
N ARG A 748 -33.72 27.88 -8.09
CA ARG A 748 -32.62 27.47 -7.20
C ARG A 748 -32.88 27.69 -5.71
N ASN A 749 -33.73 28.67 -5.35
CA ASN A 749 -34.12 28.98 -3.97
C ASN A 749 -35.52 28.49 -3.59
N ALA A 750 -36.10 27.58 -4.38
CA ALA A 750 -37.37 26.94 -4.07
C ALA A 750 -37.27 26.23 -2.71
N PHE A 751 -38.36 26.31 -1.93
CA PHE A 751 -38.42 25.66 -0.63
C PHE A 751 -38.69 24.16 -0.81
N ILE A 752 -38.22 23.35 0.15
CA ILE A 752 -38.10 21.89 0.05
C ILE A 752 -39.38 21.12 -0.33
N ASN A 753 -40.56 21.69 -0.11
CA ASN A 753 -41.86 21.05 -0.34
C ASN A 753 -42.70 21.77 -1.40
N THR A 754 -42.07 22.55 -2.27
CA THR A 754 -42.72 23.32 -3.34
C THR A 754 -42.82 22.52 -4.64
N SER A 755 -43.63 22.98 -5.58
CA SER A 755 -43.91 22.28 -6.83
C SER A 755 -42.79 22.18 -7.88
N PRO A 756 -41.73 23.03 -7.92
CA PRO A 756 -40.62 22.85 -8.87
C PRO A 756 -40.03 21.44 -8.78
N GLU A 757 -39.61 20.88 -9.91
CA GLU A 757 -38.97 19.56 -9.94
C GLU A 757 -37.60 19.62 -9.24
N HIS A 758 -37.42 18.76 -8.24
CA HIS A 758 -36.20 18.57 -7.46
C HIS A 758 -36.33 17.36 -6.53
N PHE A 759 -35.22 16.80 -6.07
CA PHE A 759 -35.21 15.99 -4.86
C PHE A 759 -34.99 16.88 -3.65
N GLY A 760 -35.78 16.69 -2.61
CA GLY A 760 -35.62 17.36 -1.33
C GLY A 760 -35.57 16.36 -0.18
N ILE A 761 -34.67 16.54 0.78
CA ILE A 761 -34.71 15.78 2.04
C ILE A 761 -34.47 16.69 3.23
N LEU A 762 -35.31 16.56 4.25
CA LEU A 762 -35.18 17.26 5.53
C LEU A 762 -34.89 16.29 6.66
N PHE A 763 -34.10 16.77 7.62
CA PHE A 763 -33.66 16.04 8.80
C PHE A 763 -34.19 16.78 10.02
N ARG A 764 -35.05 16.14 10.80
CA ARG A 764 -35.66 16.74 11.99
C ARG A 764 -34.79 16.54 13.21
N SER A 765 -34.88 17.50 14.12
CA SER A 765 -34.27 17.40 15.43
C SER A 765 -34.87 16.32 16.32
N ASN A 766 -36.00 15.69 15.99
CA ASN A 766 -36.48 14.49 16.68
C ASN A 766 -35.92 13.17 16.10
N GLY A 767 -34.93 13.23 15.21
CA GLY A 767 -34.35 12.06 14.54
C GLY A 767 -35.16 11.53 13.35
N GLY A 768 -36.35 12.08 13.06
CA GLY A 768 -37.14 11.73 11.87
C GLY A 768 -36.63 12.41 10.60
N LEU A 769 -36.82 11.78 9.44
CA LEU A 769 -36.54 12.40 8.14
C LEU A 769 -37.81 12.54 7.30
N GLN A 770 -37.78 13.35 6.24
CA GLN A 770 -38.80 13.35 5.21
C GLN A 770 -38.19 13.75 3.87
N ALA A 771 -38.51 13.01 2.82
CA ALA A 771 -38.02 13.25 1.46
C ALA A 771 -39.17 13.57 0.49
N PHE A 772 -38.84 14.35 -0.55
CA PHE A 772 -39.75 14.88 -1.55
C PHE A 772 -39.18 14.72 -2.96
N ASP A 773 -40.05 14.45 -3.93
CA ASP A 773 -39.83 14.70 -5.36
C ASP A 773 -40.80 15.81 -5.79
N GLY A 774 -40.28 17.02 -5.98
CA GLY A 774 -41.06 18.24 -6.02
C GLY A 774 -41.87 18.43 -4.73
N SER A 775 -43.20 18.51 -4.84
CA SER A 775 -44.08 18.60 -3.66
C SER A 775 -44.59 17.25 -3.16
N ALA A 776 -44.26 16.14 -3.84
CA ALA A 776 -44.74 14.81 -3.48
C ALA A 776 -43.82 14.19 -2.43
N VAL A 777 -44.38 13.70 -1.32
CA VAL A 777 -43.61 12.99 -0.29
C VAL A 777 -43.25 11.59 -0.80
N VAL A 778 -41.96 11.25 -0.79
CA VAL A 778 -41.43 9.95 -1.25
C VAL A 778 -40.88 9.08 -0.13
N SER A 779 -40.69 9.63 1.08
CA SER A 779 -40.33 8.87 2.28
C SER A 779 -41.54 8.21 2.95
N GLY A 780 -41.31 7.12 3.68
CA GLY A 780 -42.30 6.45 4.51
C GLY A 780 -42.61 7.19 5.81
N THR A 781 -43.77 6.89 6.42
CA THR A 781 -44.05 7.30 7.79
C THR A 781 -43.18 6.51 8.77
N GLY A 782 -42.30 7.20 9.50
CA GLY A 782 -41.43 6.58 10.50
C GLY A 782 -39.96 6.47 10.09
N ASP A 783 -39.61 6.93 8.89
CA ASP A 783 -38.20 7.01 8.47
C ASP A 783 -37.43 7.92 9.44
N ALA A 784 -36.29 7.43 9.90
CA ALA A 784 -35.44 8.07 10.88
C ALA A 784 -34.00 8.08 10.38
N TRP A 785 -33.28 9.16 10.69
CA TRP A 785 -31.89 9.34 10.29
C TRP A 785 -30.92 9.17 11.47
N THR A 786 -31.43 9.02 12.69
CA THR A 786 -30.62 8.69 13.87
C THR A 786 -31.00 7.31 14.41
N ALA A 787 -29.99 6.51 14.78
CA ALA A 787 -30.19 5.15 15.28
C ALA A 787 -30.98 5.08 16.60
N THR A 788 -30.97 6.16 17.40
CA THR A 788 -31.60 6.20 18.73
C THR A 788 -32.99 6.84 18.72
N GLY A 789 -33.38 7.51 17.63
CA GLY A 789 -34.61 8.33 17.58
C GLY A 789 -34.67 9.44 18.64
N LEU A 790 -33.53 9.75 19.28
CA LEU A 790 -33.43 10.77 20.30
C LEU A 790 -33.33 12.16 19.66
N PRO A 791 -33.75 13.21 20.40
CA PRO A 791 -33.56 14.56 19.92
C PRO A 791 -32.09 14.89 19.67
N VAL A 792 -31.82 15.44 18.48
CA VAL A 792 -30.53 15.89 18.01
C VAL A 792 -30.56 17.42 17.98
N THR A 793 -29.95 18.00 19.01
CA THR A 793 -29.90 19.44 19.24
C THR A 793 -28.47 19.86 19.55
N ASN A 794 -28.08 21.03 19.05
CA ASN A 794 -26.78 21.63 19.30
C ASN A 794 -25.57 20.70 19.01
N GLN A 795 -25.68 19.87 17.97
CA GLN A 795 -24.64 18.94 17.55
C GLN A 795 -24.65 18.83 16.03
N LEU A 796 -23.45 18.84 15.44
CA LEU A 796 -23.23 18.55 14.03
C LEU A 796 -23.21 17.03 13.81
N HIS A 797 -23.91 16.59 12.77
CA HIS A 797 -23.93 15.22 12.25
C HIS A 797 -23.48 15.21 10.81
N HIS A 798 -22.76 14.17 10.42
CA HIS A 798 -22.25 14.07 9.06
C HIS A 798 -23.30 13.46 8.13
N ILE A 799 -23.54 14.10 6.98
CA ILE A 799 -24.49 13.66 5.97
C ILE A 799 -23.79 13.51 4.64
N GLU A 800 -24.05 12.40 3.95
CA GLU A 800 -23.59 12.17 2.57
C GLU A 800 -24.75 11.78 1.66
N LEU A 801 -24.77 12.32 0.45
CA LEU A 801 -25.66 11.91 -0.63
C LEU A 801 -24.78 11.39 -1.77
N LEU A 802 -24.95 10.10 -2.10
CA LEU A 802 -24.33 9.46 -3.25
C LEU A 802 -25.36 9.41 -4.37
N LEU A 803 -25.03 10.05 -5.48
CA LEU A 803 -25.89 10.21 -6.64
C LEU A 803 -25.28 9.47 -7.82
N ASN A 804 -26.05 8.61 -8.46
CA ASN A 804 -25.61 7.85 -9.62
C ASN A 804 -26.74 7.74 -10.64
N ASP A 805 -26.37 7.52 -11.91
CA ASP A 805 -27.31 7.01 -12.91
C ASP A 805 -26.76 5.70 -13.50
N PRO A 806 -27.42 4.54 -13.27
CA PRO A 806 -26.95 3.28 -13.80
C PRO A 806 -27.05 3.18 -15.33
N THR A 807 -27.74 4.11 -15.98
CA THR A 807 -28.00 4.14 -17.44
C THR A 807 -26.82 4.73 -18.21
N ASP A 808 -26.31 5.89 -17.79
CA ASP A 808 -25.26 6.63 -18.49
C ASP A 808 -24.24 7.32 -17.55
N GLY A 809 -24.42 7.17 -16.24
CA GLY A 809 -23.56 7.73 -15.22
C GLY A 809 -23.80 9.21 -14.93
N ASN A 810 -24.80 9.88 -15.50
CA ASN A 810 -25.10 11.28 -15.16
C ASN A 810 -26.48 11.42 -14.48
N PRO A 811 -26.53 11.64 -13.15
CA PRO A 811 -27.79 11.74 -12.42
C PRO A 811 -28.65 12.98 -12.74
N PHE A 812 -28.22 13.91 -13.60
CA PHE A 812 -28.87 15.23 -13.77
C PHE A 812 -29.09 15.69 -15.21
N ASP A 813 -28.99 14.82 -16.23
CA ASP A 813 -29.23 15.22 -17.63
C ASP A 813 -30.64 14.93 -18.17
N GLY A 814 -31.53 14.42 -17.32
CA GLY A 814 -32.92 14.10 -17.66
C GLY A 814 -33.05 12.82 -18.49
N VAL A 815 -32.00 12.01 -18.58
CA VAL A 815 -32.00 10.70 -19.21
C VAL A 815 -31.94 9.65 -18.10
N GLY A 816 -32.35 8.41 -18.39
CA GLY A 816 -32.13 7.29 -17.47
C GLY A 816 -32.88 7.35 -16.15
N GLN A 817 -32.14 7.23 -15.06
CA GLN A 817 -32.63 7.09 -13.69
C GLN A 817 -31.65 7.74 -12.71
N THR A 818 -32.12 8.68 -11.89
CA THR A 818 -31.30 9.19 -10.77
C THR A 818 -31.51 8.32 -9.54
N ASP A 819 -30.44 7.64 -9.11
CA ASP A 819 -30.36 6.94 -7.83
C ASP A 819 -29.70 7.83 -6.78
N ILE A 820 -30.29 7.88 -5.59
CA ILE A 820 -29.85 8.69 -4.45
C ILE A 820 -29.76 7.78 -3.23
N LEU A 821 -28.57 7.65 -2.67
CA LEU A 821 -28.33 7.01 -1.38
C LEU A 821 -27.94 8.08 -0.36
N VAL A 822 -28.58 8.07 0.79
CA VAL A 822 -28.35 9.04 1.86
C VAL A 822 -27.75 8.33 3.07
N TYR A 823 -26.61 8.82 3.52
CA TYR A 823 -25.93 8.35 4.73
C TYR A 823 -25.96 9.42 5.81
N ALA A 824 -26.11 9.01 7.06
CA ALA A 824 -25.90 9.84 8.24
C ALA A 824 -24.91 9.14 9.18
N ASP A 825 -23.88 9.84 9.61
CA ASP A 825 -22.80 9.35 10.49
C ASP A 825 -22.19 8.02 9.98
N GLY A 826 -22.07 7.88 8.65
CA GLY A 826 -21.51 6.72 7.96
C GLY A 826 -22.48 5.53 7.74
N LEU A 827 -23.75 5.65 8.13
CA LEU A 827 -24.78 4.62 7.95
C LEU A 827 -25.84 5.04 6.93
N GLU A 828 -26.26 4.13 6.04
CA GLU A 828 -27.34 4.41 5.09
C GLU A 828 -28.67 4.57 5.84
N VAL A 829 -29.35 5.70 5.62
CA VAL A 829 -30.62 6.04 6.29
C VAL A 829 -31.79 6.18 5.32
N PHE A 830 -31.52 6.41 4.04
CA PHE A 830 -32.57 6.56 3.03
C PHE A 830 -32.02 6.27 1.64
N SER A 831 -32.87 5.73 0.77
CA SER A 831 -32.57 5.58 -0.66
C SER A 831 -33.79 5.89 -1.52
N TYR A 832 -33.54 6.45 -2.69
CA TYR A 832 -34.60 6.85 -3.63
C TYR A 832 -34.11 6.78 -5.08
N SER A 833 -35.01 6.42 -5.99
CA SER A 833 -34.74 6.35 -7.42
C SER A 833 -35.83 7.07 -8.19
N LYS A 834 -35.43 7.93 -9.15
CA LYS A 834 -36.34 8.66 -10.04
C LYS A 834 -36.08 8.30 -11.50
N ALA A 835 -37.08 7.70 -12.16
CA ALA A 835 -37.04 7.48 -13.60
C ALA A 835 -37.14 8.80 -14.37
N GLY A 836 -36.34 8.95 -15.43
CA GLY A 836 -36.24 10.17 -16.23
C GLY A 836 -35.33 11.25 -15.60
N GLY A 837 -34.79 10.98 -14.41
CA GLY A 837 -33.84 11.84 -13.70
C GLY A 837 -34.28 13.28 -13.46
N TYR A 838 -33.31 14.13 -13.12
CA TYR A 838 -33.46 15.59 -13.05
C TYR A 838 -32.71 16.22 -14.23
N THR A 839 -33.01 17.46 -14.61
CA THR A 839 -32.44 18.12 -15.82
C THR A 839 -31.42 19.23 -15.52
N ASP A 840 -31.34 19.67 -14.28
CA ASP A 840 -30.41 20.67 -13.75
C ASP A 840 -30.00 20.24 -12.35
N ASN A 841 -28.92 20.82 -11.80
CA ASN A 841 -28.52 20.56 -10.43
C ASN A 841 -27.98 21.82 -9.72
N PHE A 842 -28.89 22.72 -9.37
CA PHE A 842 -28.61 23.72 -8.35
C PHE A 842 -28.91 23.14 -6.96
N ILE A 843 -27.95 23.26 -6.05
CA ILE A 843 -28.06 22.75 -4.68
C ILE A 843 -28.44 23.88 -3.74
N ASN A 844 -29.37 23.60 -2.81
CA ASN A 844 -29.92 24.58 -1.88
C ASN A 844 -30.08 24.01 -0.47
N PHE A 845 -29.68 24.79 0.54
CA PHE A 845 -29.92 24.48 1.95
C PHE A 845 -31.06 25.32 2.52
N SER A 846 -31.90 24.71 3.36
CA SER A 846 -33.03 25.41 3.98
C SER A 846 -33.30 24.92 5.40
N SER A 847 -33.94 25.74 6.22
CA SER A 847 -34.32 25.36 7.59
C SER A 847 -35.61 26.05 8.02
N THR A 848 -36.46 25.35 8.79
CA THR A 848 -37.67 25.97 9.38
C THR A 848 -37.34 26.90 10.53
N HIS A 849 -36.27 26.61 11.26
CA HIS A 849 -35.79 27.42 12.36
C HIS A 849 -34.28 27.62 12.22
N ILE A 850 -33.52 27.78 13.30
CA ILE A 850 -32.07 27.99 13.22
C ILE A 850 -31.37 26.63 13.07
N GLY A 851 -30.94 26.37 11.83
CA GLY A 851 -30.13 25.24 11.43
C GLY A 851 -28.69 25.65 11.10
N ALA A 852 -27.77 24.69 11.21
CA ALA A 852 -26.38 24.84 10.80
C ALA A 852 -26.02 23.83 9.70
N VAL A 853 -25.21 24.26 8.73
CA VAL A 853 -24.52 23.42 7.75
C VAL A 853 -23.05 23.80 7.74
N ASP A 854 -22.16 22.82 7.73
CA ASP A 854 -20.71 23.03 7.75
C ASP A 854 -19.97 21.99 6.87
N ASN A 855 -18.68 22.20 6.61
CA ASN A 855 -17.77 21.25 5.94
C ASN A 855 -18.31 20.66 4.63
N LEU A 856 -18.84 21.51 3.74
CA LEU A 856 -19.39 21.09 2.45
C LEU A 856 -18.28 20.56 1.53
N LEU A 857 -18.52 19.40 0.94
CA LEU A 857 -17.76 18.78 -0.15
C LEU A 857 -18.74 18.36 -1.25
N ILE A 858 -18.52 18.84 -2.47
CA ILE A 858 -19.16 18.34 -3.69
C ILE A 858 -18.07 17.75 -4.56
N ALA A 859 -18.18 16.45 -4.83
CA ALA A 859 -17.17 15.69 -5.57
C ALA A 859 -17.78 14.84 -6.68
N GLN A 860 -17.12 14.80 -7.82
CA GLN A 860 -17.46 13.94 -8.94
C GLN A 860 -16.89 12.54 -8.72
N ALA A 861 -17.65 11.49 -8.97
CA ALA A 861 -17.12 10.13 -8.97
C ALA A 861 -16.20 9.91 -10.19
N VAL A 862 -15.01 9.38 -9.95
CA VAL A 862 -14.02 9.06 -10.98
C VAL A 862 -14.13 7.58 -11.30
N PRO A 863 -14.53 7.19 -12.52
CA PRO A 863 -14.59 5.78 -12.89
C PRO A 863 -13.21 5.14 -12.75
N GLU A 864 -13.14 4.01 -12.03
CA GLU A 864 -11.92 3.21 -11.94
C GLU A 864 -11.36 2.93 -13.35
N PRO A 865 -10.03 3.02 -13.59
CA PRO A 865 -9.45 2.97 -14.93
C PRO A 865 -9.88 1.78 -15.82
N VAL A 866 -10.34 0.69 -15.20
CA VAL A 866 -10.82 -0.52 -15.88
C VAL A 866 -12.17 -0.34 -16.61
N SER A 867 -13.03 0.60 -16.21
CA SER A 867 -14.32 0.83 -16.88
C SER A 867 -14.19 1.68 -18.16
N LEU A 868 -13.18 2.55 -18.22
CA LEU A 868 -12.81 3.31 -19.44
C LEU A 868 -12.28 2.41 -20.56
N ALA A 869 -11.54 1.35 -20.21
CA ALA A 869 -11.07 0.36 -21.18
C ALA A 869 -12.21 -0.43 -21.83
N LEU A 870 -13.28 -0.73 -21.08
CA LEU A 870 -14.45 -1.44 -21.60
C LEU A 870 -15.36 -0.53 -22.45
N LEU A 871 -15.55 0.73 -22.07
CA LEU A 871 -16.35 1.70 -22.85
C LEU A 871 -15.66 2.07 -24.17
N GLY A 872 -14.33 2.21 -24.18
CA GLY A 872 -13.55 2.49 -25.39
C GLY A 872 -13.63 1.37 -26.44
N LEU A 873 -13.75 0.11 -26.00
CA LEU A 873 -13.96 -1.04 -26.89
C LEU A 873 -15.38 -1.10 -27.47
N GLY A 874 -16.40 -0.63 -26.72
CA GLY A 874 -17.80 -0.62 -27.16
C GLY A 874 -18.08 0.38 -28.30
N ILE A 875 -17.52 1.59 -28.22
CA ILE A 875 -17.76 2.65 -29.21
C ILE A 875 -16.94 2.41 -30.50
N GLY A 876 -15.73 1.85 -30.38
CA GLY A 876 -14.91 1.44 -31.53
C GLY A 876 -15.46 0.23 -32.29
N GLY A 877 -16.04 -0.74 -31.58
CA GLY A 877 -16.58 -1.97 -32.16
C GLY A 877 -17.87 -1.79 -32.98
N LEU A 878 -18.78 -0.91 -32.54
CA LEU A 878 -20.07 -0.72 -33.22
C LEU A 878 -19.96 0.17 -34.48
N SER A 879 -18.99 1.10 -34.49
CA SER A 879 -18.68 1.97 -35.63
C SER A 879 -18.14 1.20 -36.84
N GLY A 880 -17.41 0.09 -36.59
CA GLY A 880 -16.82 -0.75 -37.64
C GLY A 880 -17.79 -1.75 -38.27
N TYR A 881 -18.85 -2.15 -37.57
CA TYR A 881 -19.73 -3.24 -38.02
C TYR A 881 -20.90 -2.77 -38.91
N LEU A 882 -21.25 -1.49 -38.90
CA LEU A 882 -22.36 -0.95 -39.71
C LEU A 882 -21.96 -0.40 -41.10
N ARG A 883 -20.68 -0.47 -41.49
CA ARG A 883 -20.19 0.07 -42.78
C ARG A 883 -19.80 -0.95 -43.86
N ARG A 884 -20.18 -2.23 -43.71
CA ARG A 884 -19.92 -3.27 -44.73
C ARG A 884 -21.13 -4.17 -45.01
N ARG A 885 -22.22 -3.59 -45.53
CA ARG A 885 -23.21 -4.35 -46.34
C ARG A 885 -24.04 -3.42 -47.21
N ARG A 886 -23.45 -2.97 -48.33
CA ARG A 886 -24.12 -2.61 -49.59
C ARG A 886 -23.07 -2.35 -50.65
N THR A 887 -22.73 -3.38 -51.43
CA THR A 887 -22.64 -3.38 -52.91
C THR A 887 -22.05 -4.71 -53.39
N ARG A 888 -22.85 -5.38 -54.23
CA ARG A 888 -22.66 -6.65 -54.96
C ARG A 888 -22.76 -7.93 -54.15
#